data_AF-A2SC13-F1
#
_entry.id   AF-A2SC13-F1
#
_cell.length_a   1.000
_cell.length_b   1.000
_cell.length_c   1.000
_cell.angle_alpha   90.00
_cell.angle_beta   90.00
_cell.angle_gamma   90.00
#
_symmetry.space_group_name_H-M   'P 1'
#
loop_
_entity.id
_entity.type
_entity.pdbx_description
1 polymer ?
#
loop_
_entity_poly.entity_id
_entity_poly.type
_entity_poly.pdbx_seq_one_letter_code
_entity_poly.pdbx_strand_id
1 'polypeptide(L)'
;MFFPSLRPRAVIPLRPLSRPGRLWAVVLALACLASLLLVALPAQADDADARRAESPYFFVKSDDPSVDRLPLKATEVDARIAGPIADVTVTQRYRNEGQRPIEARYVFPGSTQAAVHAMTVRVGHRVIVADIREKQRARIEFEAAKREGKTAALLEQERPNVFSMNVANILPGDEVAVELRYTELLPPTEGRYQFVFPTVVGPRYRSPANKVATTEEQANGTAAPSGSFPAVPYLPAGEASDTRFDLRVAFASPLPVSGLRSSSHQIEVEGEGSNGARVALGGDAESSRHNGNRDFILDYRLAGDGIASGLTLFPGAPGEENFFLAMVEPPRAIATTQINPRDYVFVVDISGSMHGYPLDTAKTLLRHLIGGLRPSDTFNVLLFSGSNRMLNETSVPATQANVAQALRTIAQMGGSGSTEIVPALKRVAALPKSPDVSRSVIVVTDGYVTVESEVFQLIRRNLGQTNVFAFGIGSSVNRHLIEGIARAGQGEPFIVTRPEQAAAQAERLRRMIDAPVLTQVKARFEGLDTYDVEPERLPDVLGGRPVLVFGKWRGEPRGQLVVEGQAAHGAWQAMLPVATPDAQAVALRHLWARHRIQSLSDQEALQGGDTQREAITALGLRYSLLTQYTSFIAVDRVVRNPAGGSTPVDQPSPLPQGVSNLAIGAEVPSTPEPSAWIALGVVLVLLGAAAWHRGGSSAKRLWRKPRRLVR
;
A
#
# COMPACT_ATOMS: atom_id res chain seq x y z
N MET A 1 4.51 -11.51 -75.03
CA MET A 1 3.05 -11.73 -75.20
C MET A 1 2.30 -10.69 -74.37
N PHE A 2 1.08 -10.33 -74.78
CA PHE A 2 0.31 -9.17 -74.30
C PHE A 2 0.07 -9.10 -72.78
N PHE A 3 0.25 -7.91 -72.20
CA PHE A 3 -0.68 -7.27 -71.24
C PHE A 3 -0.59 -5.73 -71.42
N PRO A 4 -1.67 -4.95 -71.15
CA PRO A 4 -1.83 -3.62 -71.73
C PRO A 4 -1.50 -2.44 -70.79
N SER A 5 -1.42 -1.24 -71.38
CA SER A 5 -1.13 0.03 -70.70
C SER A 5 -2.24 0.52 -69.77
N LEU A 6 -1.87 0.92 -68.55
CA LEU A 6 -2.73 1.67 -67.63
C LEU A 6 -2.56 3.18 -67.83
N ARG A 7 -3.68 3.90 -67.98
CA ARG A 7 -3.71 5.37 -68.09
C ARG A 7 -3.55 6.05 -66.72
N PRO A 8 -2.96 7.26 -66.64
CA PRO A 8 -2.98 8.06 -65.41
C PRO A 8 -4.40 8.55 -65.09
N ARG A 9 -4.81 8.50 -63.81
CA ARG A 9 -6.04 9.17 -63.32
C ARG A 9 -5.79 10.67 -63.14
N ALA A 10 -6.72 11.49 -63.61
CA ALA A 10 -6.65 12.94 -63.47
C ALA A 10 -6.86 13.40 -62.01
N VAL A 11 -6.07 14.38 -61.58
CA VAL A 11 -6.28 15.08 -60.30
C VAL A 11 -7.38 16.14 -60.49
N ILE A 12 -8.46 16.03 -59.72
CA ILE A 12 -9.55 17.01 -59.73
C ILE A 12 -9.21 18.14 -58.74
N PRO A 13 -9.14 19.41 -59.15
CA PRO A 13 -8.90 20.51 -58.21
C PRO A 13 -10.15 20.76 -57.36
N LEU A 14 -9.96 20.77 -56.03
CA LEU A 14 -11.02 21.12 -55.07
C LEU A 14 -11.47 22.57 -55.29
N ARG A 15 -12.76 22.78 -55.56
CA ARG A 15 -13.35 24.12 -55.67
C ARG A 15 -13.31 24.82 -54.30
N PRO A 16 -13.00 26.12 -54.23
CA PRO A 16 -13.02 26.86 -52.98
C PRO A 16 -14.44 26.90 -52.40
N LEU A 17 -14.57 26.56 -51.12
CA LEU A 17 -15.85 26.64 -50.39
C LEU A 17 -16.44 28.06 -50.49
N SER A 18 -17.75 28.12 -50.73
CA SER A 18 -18.54 29.35 -50.68
C SER A 18 -18.50 29.96 -49.27
N ARG A 19 -18.79 31.26 -49.12
CA ARG A 19 -18.81 31.94 -47.81
C ARG A 19 -19.56 31.17 -46.70
N PRO A 20 -20.78 30.64 -46.90
CA PRO A 20 -21.44 29.84 -45.87
C PRO A 20 -20.74 28.49 -45.60
N GLY A 21 -20.18 27.85 -46.62
CA GLY A 21 -19.43 26.59 -46.46
C GLY A 21 -18.14 26.74 -45.64
N ARG A 22 -17.46 27.90 -45.75
CA ARG A 22 -16.31 28.21 -44.89
C ARG A 22 -16.70 28.41 -43.43
N LEU A 23 -17.85 29.06 -43.18
CA LEU A 23 -18.36 29.25 -41.81
C LEU A 23 -18.65 27.90 -41.15
N TRP A 24 -19.32 26.99 -41.87
CA TRP A 24 -19.59 25.63 -41.40
C TRP A 24 -18.32 24.81 -41.09
N ALA A 25 -17.28 24.93 -41.93
CA ALA A 25 -16.00 24.27 -41.68
C ALA A 25 -15.31 24.77 -40.40
N VAL A 26 -15.38 26.08 -40.10
CA VAL A 26 -14.83 26.66 -38.86
C VAL A 26 -15.63 26.22 -37.62
N VAL A 27 -16.96 26.18 -37.71
CA VAL A 27 -17.82 25.70 -36.61
C VAL A 27 -17.57 24.22 -36.32
N LEU A 28 -17.42 23.38 -37.35
CA LEU A 28 -17.04 21.97 -37.20
C LEU A 28 -15.63 21.81 -36.60
N ALA A 29 -14.66 22.61 -37.02
CA ALA A 29 -13.31 22.57 -36.46
C ALA A 29 -13.29 22.95 -34.96
N LEU A 30 -14.04 23.99 -34.58
CA LEU A 30 -14.19 24.40 -33.16
C LEU A 30 -14.93 23.36 -32.33
N ALA A 31 -15.98 22.72 -32.89
CA ALA A 31 -16.69 21.63 -32.23
C ALA A 31 -15.79 20.40 -32.00
N CYS A 32 -14.96 20.03 -32.98
CA CYS A 32 -13.96 18.98 -32.85
C CYS A 32 -12.86 19.33 -31.84
N LEU A 33 -12.42 20.59 -31.78
CA LEU A 33 -11.42 21.03 -30.80
C LEU A 33 -11.99 20.97 -29.37
N ALA A 34 -13.25 21.38 -29.19
CA ALA A 34 -13.95 21.31 -27.91
C ALA A 34 -14.19 19.87 -27.44
N SER A 35 -14.52 18.94 -28.34
CA SER A 35 -14.66 17.52 -27.98
C SER A 35 -13.32 16.84 -27.69
N LEU A 36 -12.23 17.22 -28.37
CA LEU A 36 -10.88 16.78 -28.02
C LEU A 36 -10.43 17.25 -26.63
N LEU A 37 -10.80 18.47 -26.22
CA LEU A 37 -10.53 19.00 -24.88
C LEU A 37 -11.35 18.29 -23.78
N LEU A 38 -12.55 17.81 -24.09
CA LEU A 38 -13.41 17.05 -23.15
C LEU A 38 -12.95 15.61 -22.90
N VAL A 39 -12.18 15.01 -23.82
CA VAL A 39 -11.64 13.65 -23.67
C VAL A 39 -10.29 13.62 -22.92
N ALA A 40 -9.68 14.79 -22.68
CA ALA A 40 -8.34 14.92 -22.11
C ALA A 40 -8.30 15.01 -20.55
N LEU A 41 -9.31 14.52 -19.85
CA LEU A 41 -9.28 14.38 -18.38
C LEU A 41 -8.73 13.00 -17.99
N PRO A 42 -7.50 12.89 -17.46
CA PRO A 42 -7.00 11.61 -16.98
C PRO A 42 -7.76 11.19 -15.73
N ALA A 43 -8.38 10.01 -15.77
CA ALA A 43 -8.84 9.32 -14.57
C ALA A 43 -7.61 8.91 -13.73
N GLN A 44 -7.21 9.78 -12.80
CA GLN A 44 -6.22 9.46 -11.77
C GLN A 44 -6.86 8.45 -10.82
N ALA A 45 -6.59 7.16 -11.02
CA ALA A 45 -6.76 6.17 -9.96
C ALA A 45 -5.68 6.43 -8.91
N ASP A 46 -6.06 7.06 -7.80
CA ASP A 46 -5.12 7.53 -6.79
C ASP A 46 -4.66 6.38 -5.88
N ASP A 47 -3.73 5.58 -6.41
CA ASP A 47 -3.08 4.45 -5.73
C ASP A 47 -2.21 4.90 -4.52
N ALA A 48 -2.07 6.21 -4.27
CA ALA A 48 -1.32 6.77 -3.15
C ALA A 48 -2.08 6.65 -1.81
N ASP A 49 -3.40 6.76 -1.83
CA ASP A 49 -4.24 6.68 -0.61
C ASP A 49 -4.17 5.29 0.05
N ALA A 50 -3.94 4.23 -0.72
CA ALA A 50 -3.90 2.86 -0.22
C ALA A 50 -2.80 2.55 0.81
N ARG A 51 -1.83 3.48 1.01
CA ARG A 51 -0.73 3.33 1.98
C ARG A 51 -0.92 4.11 3.27
N ARG A 52 -1.93 4.98 3.38
CA ARG A 52 -2.17 5.78 4.60
C ARG A 52 -3.23 5.09 5.45
N ALA A 53 -2.85 4.74 6.68
CA ALA A 53 -3.81 4.41 7.72
C ALA A 53 -4.62 5.65 8.10
N GLU A 54 -5.85 5.47 8.58
CA GLU A 54 -6.67 6.51 9.20
C GLU A 54 -6.98 6.12 10.65
N SER A 55 -7.34 7.11 11.48
CA SER A 55 -7.73 6.85 12.87
C SER A 55 -8.94 5.90 12.91
N PRO A 56 -8.97 4.90 13.83
CA PRO A 56 -10.19 4.16 14.08
C PRO A 56 -11.33 5.09 14.51
N TYR A 57 -12.57 4.80 14.11
CA TYR A 57 -13.73 5.60 14.46
C TYR A 57 -15.02 4.76 14.52
N PHE A 58 -16.00 5.19 15.32
CA PHE A 58 -17.37 4.72 15.13
C PHE A 58 -17.99 5.43 13.92
N PHE A 59 -18.26 4.68 12.86
CA PHE A 59 -19.29 5.06 11.91
C PHE A 59 -20.66 4.74 12.49
N VAL A 60 -21.56 5.70 12.38
CA VAL A 60 -22.95 5.59 12.81
C VAL A 60 -23.78 6.18 11.64
N LYS A 61 -24.96 5.64 11.31
CA LYS A 61 -25.82 6.12 10.19
C LYS A 61 -27.17 6.74 10.64
N SER A 62 -27.35 8.05 10.80
CA SER A 62 -28.60 8.64 11.36
C SER A 62 -29.70 9.01 10.35
N ASP A 63 -30.91 9.15 10.89
CA ASP A 63 -32.01 9.93 10.30
C ASP A 63 -32.21 11.31 10.99
N ASP A 64 -31.65 11.55 12.19
CA ASP A 64 -31.65 12.85 12.90
C ASP A 64 -30.37 13.03 13.75
N PRO A 65 -29.35 13.76 13.25
CA PRO A 65 -28.09 14.00 13.97
C PRO A 65 -28.20 14.87 15.23
N SER A 66 -29.36 15.48 15.51
CA SER A 66 -29.51 16.39 16.65
C SER A 66 -29.80 15.66 17.97
N VAL A 67 -30.52 14.53 17.89
CA VAL A 67 -31.10 13.77 19.01
C VAL A 67 -30.19 12.64 19.51
N ASP A 68 -29.36 12.09 18.63
CA ASP A 68 -28.52 10.93 18.93
C ASP A 68 -27.04 11.22 18.70
N ARG A 69 -26.19 10.97 19.71
CA ARG A 69 -24.79 11.42 19.73
C ARG A 69 -23.90 10.38 20.41
N LEU A 70 -22.80 9.98 19.77
CA LEU A 70 -21.79 9.07 20.35
C LEU A 70 -20.37 9.70 20.36
N PRO A 71 -20.13 10.93 20.85
CA PRO A 71 -18.83 11.58 20.71
C PRO A 71 -17.67 10.80 21.34
N LEU A 72 -16.55 10.77 20.63
CA LEU A 72 -15.23 10.36 21.14
C LEU A 72 -14.81 11.33 22.25
N LYS A 73 -14.44 10.78 23.42
CA LYS A 73 -14.01 11.53 24.60
C LYS A 73 -12.52 11.39 24.88
N ALA A 74 -11.93 10.24 24.55
CA ALA A 74 -10.50 10.02 24.69
C ALA A 74 -9.98 8.95 23.72
N THR A 75 -8.75 9.14 23.26
CA THR A 75 -7.92 8.12 22.60
C THR A 75 -6.60 8.01 23.38
N GLU A 76 -6.31 6.80 23.86
CA GLU A 76 -5.07 6.43 24.56
C GLU A 76 -4.32 5.43 23.66
N VAL A 77 -3.03 5.65 23.38
CA VAL A 77 -2.22 4.79 22.50
C VAL A 77 -0.94 4.35 23.19
N ASP A 78 -0.75 3.04 23.32
CA ASP A 78 0.51 2.42 23.78
C ASP A 78 1.14 1.63 22.62
N ALA A 79 2.28 2.10 22.12
CA ALA A 79 3.05 1.44 21.06
C ALA A 79 4.35 0.84 21.62
N ARG A 80 4.66 -0.41 21.24
CA ARG A 80 5.91 -1.11 21.56
C ARG A 80 6.66 -1.44 20.28
N ILE A 81 7.83 -0.85 20.09
CA ILE A 81 8.60 -0.97 18.84
C ILE A 81 9.82 -1.87 19.06
N ALA A 82 9.84 -3.03 18.39
CA ALA A 82 10.95 -3.99 18.41
C ALA A 82 11.63 -4.02 17.04
N GLY A 83 12.58 -3.12 16.81
CA GLY A 83 13.27 -2.97 15.53
C GLY A 83 12.33 -2.45 14.43
N PRO A 84 12.01 -3.26 13.39
CA PRO A 84 11.15 -2.88 12.27
C PRO A 84 9.67 -3.27 12.45
N ILE A 85 9.21 -3.54 13.68
CA ILE A 85 7.79 -3.84 13.95
C ILE A 85 7.29 -3.11 15.20
N ALA A 86 6.10 -2.51 15.10
CA ALA A 86 5.34 -1.99 16.22
C ALA A 86 4.22 -2.99 16.62
N ASP A 87 4.01 -3.15 17.92
CA ASP A 87 2.78 -3.67 18.51
C ASP A 87 2.03 -2.51 19.18
N VAL A 88 0.82 -2.21 18.72
CA VAL A 88 0.08 -1.00 19.09
C VAL A 88 -1.24 -1.40 19.75
N THR A 89 -1.47 -0.90 20.95
CA THR A 89 -2.76 -0.95 21.64
C THR A 89 -3.40 0.43 21.59
N VAL A 90 -4.61 0.51 21.03
CA VAL A 90 -5.41 1.74 20.95
C VAL A 90 -6.64 1.56 21.81
N THR A 91 -6.83 2.43 22.80
CA THR A 91 -8.04 2.49 23.63
C THR A 91 -8.82 3.76 23.33
N GLN A 92 -9.99 3.63 22.71
CA GLN A 92 -10.89 4.75 22.44
C GLN A 92 -12.12 4.69 23.35
N ARG A 93 -12.50 5.84 23.92
CA ARG A 93 -13.65 5.99 24.82
C ARG A 93 -14.69 6.91 24.21
N TYR A 94 -15.91 6.41 24.08
CA TYR A 94 -17.08 7.11 23.55
C TYR A 94 -18.20 7.09 24.59
N ARG A 95 -19.16 8.00 24.47
CA ARG A 95 -20.35 8.03 25.35
C ARG A 95 -21.60 8.33 24.55
N ASN A 96 -22.66 7.55 24.74
CA ASN A 96 -23.96 7.89 24.16
C ASN A 96 -24.57 9.07 24.95
N GLU A 97 -24.58 10.25 24.33
CA GLU A 97 -25.16 11.48 24.85
C GLU A 97 -26.50 11.81 24.19
N GLY A 98 -27.01 10.88 23.37
CA GLY A 98 -28.37 10.90 22.82
C GLY A 98 -29.42 10.39 23.80
N GLN A 99 -30.68 10.46 23.36
CA GLN A 99 -31.84 10.06 24.18
C GLN A 99 -32.40 8.66 23.86
N ARG A 100 -31.84 7.96 22.86
CA ARG A 100 -32.32 6.65 22.40
C ARG A 100 -31.23 5.56 22.42
N PRO A 101 -31.61 4.26 22.41
CA PRO A 101 -30.68 3.17 22.13
C PRO A 101 -30.17 3.22 20.69
N ILE A 102 -28.86 3.11 20.51
CA ILE A 102 -28.19 3.30 19.21
C ILE A 102 -27.40 2.06 18.78
N GLU A 103 -27.13 1.97 17.48
CA GLU A 103 -26.23 0.97 16.88
C GLU A 103 -25.13 1.67 16.07
N ALA A 104 -23.88 1.27 16.29
CA ALA A 104 -22.69 1.91 15.73
C ALA A 104 -21.71 0.87 15.16
N ARG A 105 -21.17 1.11 13.98
CA ARG A 105 -20.14 0.29 13.33
C ARG A 105 -18.76 0.91 13.59
N TYR A 106 -17.95 0.29 14.43
CA TYR A 106 -16.54 0.63 14.54
C TYR A 106 -15.83 0.31 13.22
N VAL A 107 -14.94 1.20 12.77
CA VAL A 107 -14.16 1.05 11.53
C VAL A 107 -12.70 1.35 11.85
N PHE A 108 -11.80 0.48 11.42
CA PHE A 108 -10.36 0.68 11.47
C PHE A 108 -9.77 0.59 10.05
N PRO A 109 -9.45 1.73 9.43
CA PRO A 109 -8.70 1.79 8.18
C PRO A 109 -7.20 1.70 8.49
N GLY A 110 -6.68 0.48 8.59
CA GLY A 110 -5.27 0.23 8.83
C GLY A 110 -4.39 0.50 7.59
N SER A 111 -3.08 0.45 7.80
CA SER A 111 -2.08 0.34 6.74
C SER A 111 -2.13 -1.05 6.06
N THR A 112 -1.63 -1.18 4.84
CA THR A 112 -1.36 -2.52 4.23
C THR A 112 -0.38 -3.35 5.06
N GLN A 113 0.38 -2.69 5.94
CA GLN A 113 1.36 -3.29 6.83
C GLN A 113 0.79 -3.58 8.23
N ALA A 114 -0.45 -3.18 8.51
CA ALA A 114 -1.14 -3.48 9.77
C ALA A 114 -1.79 -4.89 9.78
N ALA A 115 -1.83 -5.54 10.94
CA ALA A 115 -2.66 -6.72 11.18
C ALA A 115 -3.22 -6.70 12.60
N VAL A 116 -4.56 -6.69 12.71
CA VAL A 116 -5.29 -6.79 13.98
C VAL A 116 -5.09 -8.18 14.59
N HIS A 117 -4.79 -8.23 15.89
CA HIS A 117 -4.62 -9.49 16.64
C HIS A 117 -5.45 -9.60 17.93
N ALA A 118 -6.01 -8.50 18.43
CA ALA A 118 -7.06 -8.55 19.45
C ALA A 118 -8.01 -7.37 19.33
N MET A 119 -9.27 -7.57 19.73
CA MET A 119 -10.24 -6.50 19.90
C MET A 119 -11.17 -6.81 21.07
N THR A 120 -11.36 -5.82 21.95
CA THR A 120 -12.29 -5.89 23.08
C THR A 120 -13.15 -4.64 23.10
N VAL A 121 -14.47 -4.79 23.25
CA VAL A 121 -15.40 -3.67 23.40
C VAL A 121 -16.19 -3.80 24.69
N ARG A 122 -16.04 -2.81 25.56
CA ARG A 122 -16.84 -2.68 26.78
C ARG A 122 -17.97 -1.69 26.55
N VAL A 123 -19.22 -2.09 26.80
CA VAL A 123 -20.41 -1.23 26.75
C VAL A 123 -21.05 -1.23 28.13
N GLY A 124 -20.95 -0.12 28.86
CA GLY A 124 -21.33 -0.05 30.27
C GLY A 124 -20.56 -1.10 31.11
N HIS A 125 -21.29 -2.04 31.70
CA HIS A 125 -20.74 -3.18 32.47
C HIS A 125 -20.42 -4.42 31.63
N ARG A 126 -20.79 -4.44 30.35
CA ARG A 126 -20.71 -5.61 29.46
C ARG A 126 -19.37 -5.61 28.71
N VAL A 127 -18.65 -6.72 28.69
CA VAL A 127 -17.39 -6.87 27.93
C VAL A 127 -17.61 -7.88 26.81
N ILE A 128 -17.32 -7.45 25.58
CA ILE A 128 -17.38 -8.23 24.35
C ILE A 128 -15.95 -8.42 23.88
N VAL A 129 -15.43 -9.65 23.98
CA VAL A 129 -14.10 -10.01 23.48
C VAL A 129 -14.28 -10.66 22.10
N ALA A 130 -13.44 -10.27 21.14
CA ALA A 130 -13.43 -10.87 19.82
C ALA A 130 -12.48 -12.09 19.79
N ASP A 131 -13.03 -13.29 19.60
CA ASP A 131 -12.29 -14.54 19.48
C ASP A 131 -11.90 -14.79 18.02
N ILE A 132 -10.64 -15.13 17.73
CA ILE A 132 -10.26 -15.65 16.41
C ILE A 132 -10.90 -17.02 16.18
N ARG A 133 -11.52 -17.22 15.01
CA ARG A 133 -12.07 -18.50 14.56
C ARG A 133 -11.74 -18.74 13.09
N GLU A 134 -11.88 -19.99 12.65
CA GLU A 134 -11.90 -20.30 11.21
C GLU A 134 -13.07 -19.53 10.57
N LYS A 135 -12.82 -18.89 9.42
CA LYS A 135 -13.73 -17.93 8.78
C LYS A 135 -15.13 -18.49 8.52
N GLN A 136 -15.25 -19.75 8.09
CA GLN A 136 -16.55 -20.41 7.90
C GLN A 136 -17.30 -20.59 9.23
N ARG A 137 -16.58 -21.04 10.27
CA ARG A 137 -17.12 -21.22 11.62
C ARG A 137 -17.54 -19.90 12.27
N ALA A 138 -16.73 -18.84 12.10
CA ALA A 138 -17.05 -17.47 12.53
C ALA A 138 -18.36 -17.00 11.91
N ARG A 139 -18.58 -17.23 10.61
CA ARG A 139 -19.83 -16.87 9.94
C ARG A 139 -21.03 -17.66 10.47
N ILE A 140 -20.88 -18.96 10.71
CA ILE A 140 -21.95 -19.81 11.27
C ILE A 140 -22.34 -19.37 12.69
N GLU A 141 -21.36 -19.13 13.56
CA GLU A 141 -21.58 -18.68 14.95
C GLU A 141 -22.23 -17.29 14.97
N PHE A 142 -21.87 -16.38 14.04
CA PHE A 142 -22.49 -15.07 13.88
C PHE A 142 -23.96 -15.16 13.45
N GLU A 143 -24.29 -15.90 12.39
CA GLU A 143 -25.67 -16.04 11.90
C GLU A 143 -26.56 -16.85 12.89
N ALA A 144 -25.97 -17.69 13.74
CA ALA A 144 -26.68 -18.30 14.87
C ALA A 144 -27.02 -17.25 15.95
N ALA A 145 -26.03 -16.51 16.44
CA ALA A 145 -26.23 -15.50 17.47
C ALA A 145 -27.20 -14.39 17.05
N LYS A 146 -27.17 -13.99 15.76
CA LYS A 146 -28.13 -13.04 15.17
C LYS A 146 -29.57 -13.56 15.20
N ARG A 147 -29.80 -14.84 14.90
CA ARG A 147 -31.14 -15.48 14.99
C ARG A 147 -31.64 -15.59 16.43
N GLU A 148 -30.74 -15.67 17.40
CA GLU A 148 -31.05 -15.73 18.83
C GLU A 148 -31.24 -14.35 19.49
N GLY A 149 -31.15 -13.24 18.73
CA GLY A 149 -31.29 -11.88 19.25
C GLY A 149 -30.13 -11.43 20.15
N LYS A 150 -28.98 -12.11 20.10
CA LYS A 150 -27.76 -11.73 20.83
C LYS A 150 -27.05 -10.58 20.11
N THR A 151 -26.33 -9.75 20.87
CA THR A 151 -25.43 -8.77 20.26
C THR A 151 -24.20 -9.52 19.73
N ALA A 152 -24.12 -9.70 18.41
CA ALA A 152 -23.00 -10.38 17.76
C ALA A 152 -22.33 -9.46 16.76
N ALA A 153 -21.01 -9.56 16.68
CA ALA A 153 -20.19 -8.83 15.74
C ALA A 153 -19.19 -9.77 15.09
N LEU A 154 -18.92 -9.53 13.81
CA LEU A 154 -17.97 -10.28 13.00
C LEU A 154 -17.00 -9.27 12.41
N LEU A 155 -15.71 -9.43 12.68
CA LEU A 155 -14.66 -8.60 12.09
C LEU A 155 -14.40 -9.12 10.68
N GLU A 156 -15.05 -8.50 9.71
CA GLU A 156 -14.82 -8.79 8.29
C GLU A 156 -13.80 -7.80 7.71
N GLN A 157 -12.90 -8.34 6.88
CA GLN A 157 -11.97 -7.57 6.08
C GLN A 157 -12.70 -7.14 4.79
N GLU A 158 -13.43 -6.02 4.84
CA GLU A 158 -14.20 -5.49 3.69
C GLU A 158 -13.30 -5.13 2.50
N ARG A 159 -12.06 -4.73 2.80
CA ARG A 159 -10.95 -4.43 1.88
C ARG A 159 -9.65 -4.86 2.54
N PRO A 160 -8.53 -5.05 1.81
CA PRO A 160 -7.26 -5.51 2.36
C PRO A 160 -6.82 -4.83 3.68
N ASN A 161 -7.15 -3.55 3.88
CA ASN A 161 -6.74 -2.79 5.07
C ASN A 161 -7.93 -2.22 5.89
N VAL A 162 -9.19 -2.57 5.61
CA VAL A 162 -10.34 -2.02 6.35
C VAL A 162 -11.04 -3.12 7.14
N PHE A 163 -11.01 -2.96 8.46
CA PHE A 163 -11.69 -3.83 9.42
C PHE A 163 -12.91 -3.10 9.98
N SER A 164 -14.05 -3.77 10.12
CA SER A 164 -15.26 -3.16 10.71
C SER A 164 -15.98 -4.10 11.68
N MET A 165 -16.64 -3.52 12.69
CA MET A 165 -17.34 -4.28 13.73
C MET A 165 -18.60 -3.54 14.20
N ASN A 166 -19.76 -4.20 14.13
CA ASN A 166 -21.04 -3.62 14.59
C ASN A 166 -21.22 -3.77 16.11
N VAL A 167 -21.65 -2.70 16.77
CA VAL A 167 -21.95 -2.62 18.21
C VAL A 167 -23.38 -2.12 18.37
N ALA A 168 -24.30 -3.04 18.66
CA ALA A 168 -25.73 -2.75 18.82
C ALA A 168 -26.14 -2.57 20.29
N ASN A 169 -27.26 -1.87 20.48
CA ASN A 169 -27.93 -1.63 21.77
C ASN A 169 -27.07 -0.85 22.79
N ILE A 170 -26.40 0.21 22.35
CA ILE A 170 -25.74 1.19 23.23
C ILE A 170 -26.83 2.12 23.80
N LEU A 171 -27.14 2.03 25.09
CA LEU A 171 -28.23 2.81 25.69
C LEU A 171 -27.86 4.28 25.96
N PRO A 172 -28.82 5.19 26.16
CA PRO A 172 -28.56 6.55 26.61
C PRO A 172 -27.69 6.56 27.88
N GLY A 173 -26.60 7.31 27.84
CA GLY A 173 -25.63 7.39 28.93
C GLY A 173 -24.61 6.24 29.01
N ASP A 174 -24.74 5.15 28.24
CA ASP A 174 -23.74 4.08 28.21
C ASP A 174 -22.39 4.64 27.70
N GLU A 175 -21.31 4.30 28.41
CA GLU A 175 -19.94 4.44 27.90
C GLU A 175 -19.56 3.24 27.05
N VAL A 176 -18.88 3.50 25.94
CA VAL A 176 -18.28 2.49 25.08
C VAL A 176 -16.76 2.67 25.10
N ALA A 177 -16.02 1.66 25.56
CA ALA A 177 -14.57 1.63 25.44
C ALA A 177 -14.16 0.52 24.45
N VAL A 178 -13.45 0.89 23.40
CA VAL A 178 -12.91 -0.03 22.39
C VAL A 178 -11.40 -0.12 22.59
N GLU A 179 -10.92 -1.31 22.89
CA GLU A 179 -9.49 -1.65 22.88
C GLU A 179 -9.19 -2.46 21.61
N LEU A 180 -8.32 -1.94 20.76
CA LEU A 180 -7.86 -2.57 19.53
C LEU A 180 -6.37 -2.81 19.62
N ARG A 181 -5.91 -4.04 19.35
CA ARG A 181 -4.48 -4.37 19.26
C ARG A 181 -4.12 -4.82 17.86
N TYR A 182 -3.09 -4.20 17.28
CA TYR A 182 -2.58 -4.53 15.96
C TYR A 182 -1.06 -4.46 15.92
N THR A 183 -0.45 -5.14 14.96
CA THR A 183 0.97 -4.97 14.65
C THR A 183 1.17 -4.28 13.31
N GLU A 184 2.23 -3.49 13.17
CA GLU A 184 2.59 -2.80 11.94
C GLU A 184 4.09 -2.93 11.65
N LEU A 185 4.45 -3.25 10.41
CA LEU A 185 5.85 -3.24 9.98
C LEU A 185 6.28 -1.81 9.69
N LEU A 186 7.51 -1.47 10.07
CA LEU A 186 8.12 -0.15 9.89
C LEU A 186 9.38 -0.33 9.01
N PRO A 187 9.25 -0.43 7.67
CA PRO A 187 10.39 -0.56 6.79
C PRO A 187 11.20 0.75 6.74
N PRO A 188 12.55 0.70 6.79
CA PRO A 188 13.35 1.91 6.75
C PRO A 188 13.36 2.54 5.36
N THR A 189 13.24 3.86 5.32
CA THR A 189 13.42 4.67 4.10
C THR A 189 14.64 5.56 4.29
N GLU A 190 15.69 5.36 3.47
CA GLU A 190 16.95 6.11 3.55
C GLU A 190 17.58 6.14 4.96
N GLY A 191 17.62 4.98 5.63
CA GLY A 191 18.18 4.84 6.98
C GLY A 191 17.38 5.57 8.07
N ARG A 192 16.09 5.85 7.82
CA ARG A 192 15.14 6.40 8.80
C ARG A 192 13.93 5.48 8.89
N TYR A 193 13.50 5.21 10.11
CA TYR A 193 12.25 4.54 10.42
C TYR A 193 11.22 5.60 10.80
N GLN A 194 9.94 5.37 10.46
CA GLN A 194 8.86 6.28 10.77
C GLN A 194 7.67 5.49 11.31
N PHE A 195 7.23 5.83 12.52
CA PHE A 195 5.96 5.37 13.07
C PHE A 195 4.93 6.48 12.88
N VAL A 196 3.79 6.17 12.28
CA VAL A 196 2.68 7.10 12.06
C VAL A 196 1.44 6.55 12.75
N PHE A 197 0.89 7.31 13.70
CA PHE A 197 -0.42 7.02 14.28
C PHE A 197 -1.42 8.11 13.85
N PRO A 198 -2.39 7.80 12.98
CA PRO A 198 -3.39 8.77 12.57
C PRO A 198 -4.40 9.02 13.69
N THR A 199 -4.66 10.28 14.02
CA THR A 199 -5.50 10.66 15.18
C THR A 199 -6.92 11.08 14.80
N VAL A 200 -7.10 11.55 13.56
CA VAL A 200 -8.32 12.14 13.02
C VAL A 200 -8.66 11.53 11.65
N VAL A 201 -9.94 11.52 11.28
CA VAL A 201 -10.41 11.16 9.94
C VAL A 201 -10.94 12.41 9.26
N GLY A 202 -10.34 12.81 8.14
CA GLY A 202 -10.76 13.99 7.38
C GLY A 202 -12.11 13.78 6.67
N PRO A 203 -12.89 14.84 6.43
CA PRO A 203 -14.14 14.75 5.68
C PRO A 203 -13.87 14.39 4.21
N ARG A 204 -14.46 13.29 3.73
CA ARG A 204 -14.33 12.84 2.34
C ARG A 204 -15.37 13.53 1.44
N TYR A 205 -14.90 14.33 0.49
CA TYR A 205 -15.76 14.99 -0.50
C TYR A 205 -16.51 13.96 -1.38
N ARG A 206 -17.82 14.16 -1.54
CA ARG A 206 -18.66 13.36 -2.44
C ARG A 206 -18.94 14.15 -3.72
N SER A 207 -18.32 13.75 -4.83
CA SER A 207 -18.68 14.31 -6.15
C SER A 207 -20.15 14.00 -6.48
N PRO A 208 -20.93 14.97 -7.01
CA PRO A 208 -22.34 14.79 -7.34
C PRO A 208 -22.66 13.61 -8.27
N ALA A 209 -21.70 13.17 -9.09
CA ALA A 209 -21.83 12.00 -9.97
C ALA A 209 -22.21 10.71 -9.21
N ASN A 210 -21.80 10.55 -7.95
CA ASN A 210 -22.15 9.38 -7.13
C ASN A 210 -23.58 9.40 -6.56
N LYS A 211 -24.40 10.43 -6.82
CA LYS A 211 -25.83 10.43 -6.44
C LYS A 211 -26.75 9.73 -7.46
N VAL A 212 -26.28 9.47 -8.68
CA VAL A 212 -27.16 8.99 -9.77
C VAL A 212 -27.37 7.46 -9.75
N ALA A 213 -26.38 6.70 -9.26
CA ALA A 213 -26.43 5.23 -9.22
C ALA A 213 -27.48 4.65 -8.23
N THR A 214 -27.95 5.43 -7.26
CA THR A 214 -28.77 4.91 -6.15
C THR A 214 -30.28 4.79 -6.45
N THR A 215 -30.76 5.21 -7.63
CA THR A 215 -32.21 5.33 -7.89
C THR A 215 -32.83 4.19 -8.71
N GLU A 216 -32.04 3.37 -9.42
CA GLU A 216 -32.57 2.30 -10.28
C GLU A 216 -32.23 0.87 -9.80
N GLU A 217 -31.11 0.65 -9.09
CA GLU A 217 -30.72 -0.70 -8.64
C GLU A 217 -31.46 -1.22 -7.39
N GLN A 218 -32.23 -0.38 -6.67
CA GLN A 218 -32.98 -0.83 -5.48
C GLN A 218 -34.24 -1.66 -5.78
N ALA A 219 -34.62 -1.85 -7.05
CA ALA A 219 -35.83 -2.60 -7.41
C ALA A 219 -35.67 -4.14 -7.39
N ASN A 220 -34.44 -4.67 -7.52
CA ASN A 220 -34.17 -6.11 -7.52
C ASN A 220 -33.14 -6.46 -6.43
N GLY A 221 -33.62 -6.95 -5.28
CA GLY A 221 -32.85 -7.07 -4.03
C GLY A 221 -31.80 -8.19 -3.96
N THR A 222 -30.79 -8.17 -4.84
CA THR A 222 -29.68 -9.15 -4.84
C THR A 222 -28.29 -8.53 -5.08
N ALA A 223 -28.02 -7.34 -4.53
CA ALA A 223 -26.68 -6.74 -4.54
C ALA A 223 -26.34 -6.08 -3.19
N ALA A 224 -25.12 -6.32 -2.70
CA ALA A 224 -24.57 -5.58 -1.56
C ALA A 224 -24.14 -4.16 -2.01
N PRO A 225 -24.35 -3.11 -1.20
CA PRO A 225 -24.09 -1.73 -1.62
C PRO A 225 -22.60 -1.49 -1.85
N SER A 226 -22.23 -1.18 -3.09
CA SER A 226 -20.85 -0.92 -3.48
C SER A 226 -20.45 0.56 -3.28
N GLY A 227 -19.28 0.76 -2.68
CA GLY A 227 -18.39 1.86 -3.07
C GLY A 227 -18.46 3.20 -2.32
N SER A 228 -19.55 3.61 -1.68
CA SER A 228 -19.59 4.92 -0.99
C SER A 228 -19.07 4.84 0.45
N PHE A 229 -17.93 5.48 0.75
CA PHE A 229 -17.59 5.79 2.14
C PHE A 229 -18.67 6.70 2.74
N PRO A 230 -19.12 6.45 3.98
CA PRO A 230 -20.06 7.35 4.64
C PRO A 230 -19.46 8.75 4.81
N ALA A 231 -20.31 9.77 4.72
CA ALA A 231 -19.91 11.13 5.09
C ALA A 231 -19.70 11.15 6.61
N VAL A 232 -18.53 11.58 7.07
CA VAL A 232 -18.25 11.81 8.48
C VAL A 232 -18.64 13.26 8.76
N PRO A 233 -19.61 13.54 9.65
CA PRO A 233 -19.89 14.90 10.11
C PRO A 233 -18.63 15.50 10.74
N TYR A 234 -18.56 16.82 10.90
CA TYR A 234 -17.35 17.46 11.40
C TYR A 234 -17.61 18.69 12.26
N LEU A 235 -16.66 18.98 13.16
CA LEU A 235 -16.65 20.25 13.91
C LEU A 235 -16.15 21.39 12.99
N PRO A 236 -16.83 22.55 12.94
CA PRO A 236 -16.38 23.72 12.21
C PRO A 236 -14.95 24.15 12.59
N ALA A 237 -14.20 24.65 11.60
CA ALA A 237 -12.82 25.11 11.82
C ALA A 237 -12.76 26.21 12.90
N GLY A 238 -12.09 25.92 14.01
CA GLY A 238 -11.94 26.80 15.17
C GLY A 238 -12.68 26.34 16.43
N GLU A 239 -13.60 25.38 16.34
CA GLU A 239 -14.18 24.74 17.53
C GLU A 239 -13.20 23.72 18.13
N ALA A 240 -12.91 23.87 19.43
CA ALA A 240 -12.08 22.93 20.17
C ALA A 240 -12.83 21.61 20.38
N SER A 241 -12.16 20.48 20.14
CA SER A 241 -12.70 19.18 20.55
C SER A 241 -12.36 18.94 22.03
N ASP A 242 -13.34 18.47 22.81
CA ASP A 242 -13.10 17.94 24.15
C ASP A 242 -12.43 16.55 24.15
N THR A 243 -12.10 16.00 22.97
CA THR A 243 -11.37 14.74 22.85
C THR A 243 -9.95 14.87 23.40
N ARG A 244 -9.61 14.07 24.40
CA ARG A 244 -8.23 13.95 24.90
C ARG A 244 -7.44 12.94 24.07
N PHE A 245 -6.19 13.24 23.77
CA PHE A 245 -5.26 12.31 23.12
C PHE A 245 -3.99 12.15 23.98
N ASP A 246 -3.68 10.91 24.37
CA ASP A 246 -2.39 10.52 24.97
C ASP A 246 -1.75 9.42 24.12
N LEU A 247 -0.43 9.48 23.96
CA LEU A 247 0.34 8.50 23.18
C LEU A 247 1.71 8.27 23.83
N ARG A 248 2.06 6.99 23.94
CA ARG A 248 3.32 6.50 24.50
C ARG A 248 3.96 5.50 23.55
N VAL A 249 5.27 5.61 23.38
CA VAL A 249 6.08 4.67 22.61
C VAL A 249 7.19 4.14 23.49
N ALA A 250 7.31 2.82 23.61
CA ALA A 250 8.43 2.15 24.27
C ALA A 250 9.20 1.31 23.25
N PHE A 251 10.53 1.42 23.25
CA PHE A 251 11.38 0.62 22.38
C PHE A 251 11.88 -0.65 23.10
N ALA A 252 11.90 -1.76 22.37
CA ALA A 252 12.47 -3.06 22.73
C ALA A 252 13.47 -3.48 21.64
N SER A 253 14.39 -2.56 21.32
CA SER A 253 15.18 -2.59 20.08
C SER A 253 16.43 -3.49 20.20
N PRO A 254 16.81 -4.23 19.16
CA PRO A 254 18.09 -4.94 19.13
C PRO A 254 19.30 -3.98 19.10
N LEU A 255 19.09 -2.73 18.70
CA LEU A 255 20.12 -1.70 18.55
C LEU A 255 19.75 -0.39 19.30
N PRO A 256 20.74 0.43 19.70
CA PRO A 256 20.49 1.77 20.24
C PRO A 256 19.60 2.62 19.33
N VAL A 257 18.55 3.21 19.90
CA VAL A 257 17.60 4.06 19.17
C VAL A 257 18.01 5.52 19.27
N SER A 258 18.12 6.22 18.14
CA SER A 258 18.60 7.61 18.09
C SER A 258 17.85 8.46 17.07
N GLY A 259 17.99 9.78 17.19
CA GLY A 259 17.34 10.74 16.30
C GLY A 259 15.83 10.78 16.50
N LEU A 260 15.35 10.52 17.72
CA LEU A 260 13.93 10.47 18.08
C LEU A 260 13.32 11.87 17.96
N ARG A 261 12.51 12.08 16.92
CA ARG A 261 11.90 13.39 16.63
C ARG A 261 10.48 13.24 16.12
N SER A 262 9.59 14.13 16.57
CA SER A 262 8.28 14.30 15.94
C SER A 262 8.25 15.56 15.10
N SER A 263 7.67 15.45 13.91
CA SER A 263 7.37 16.56 13.00
C SER A 263 5.97 17.15 13.21
N SER A 264 5.17 16.57 14.11
CA SER A 264 3.75 16.86 14.29
C SER A 264 3.40 17.37 15.71
N HIS A 265 4.09 16.84 16.73
CA HIS A 265 3.78 17.05 18.14
C HIS A 265 5.05 17.41 18.95
N GLN A 266 4.86 18.03 20.11
CA GLN A 266 5.91 18.07 21.12
C GLN A 266 6.01 16.71 21.81
N ILE A 267 7.23 16.25 22.08
CA ILE A 267 7.49 14.95 22.69
C ILE A 267 8.52 15.08 23.80
N GLU A 268 8.33 14.27 24.84
CA GLU A 268 9.34 14.00 25.87
C GLU A 268 10.02 12.67 25.53
N VAL A 269 11.35 12.63 25.66
CA VAL A 269 12.17 11.47 25.27
C VAL A 269 13.06 11.06 26.43
N GLU A 270 12.93 9.80 26.87
CA GLU A 270 13.79 9.18 27.87
C GLU A 270 14.70 8.13 27.22
N GLY A 271 15.97 8.09 27.62
CA GLY A 271 16.88 7.03 27.22
C GLY A 271 17.25 6.98 25.73
N GLU A 272 17.24 8.12 25.02
CA GLU A 272 17.80 8.21 23.66
C GLU A 272 19.27 7.73 23.65
N GLY A 273 19.65 6.98 22.62
CA GLY A 273 20.94 6.30 22.55
C GLY A 273 20.98 4.95 23.29
N SER A 274 19.85 4.45 23.79
CA SER A 274 19.72 3.11 24.37
C SER A 274 18.77 2.21 23.56
N ASN A 275 18.81 0.91 23.82
CA ASN A 275 17.90 -0.07 23.24
C ASN A 275 16.45 0.03 23.77
N GLY A 276 16.26 0.73 24.90
CA GLY A 276 15.02 0.78 25.69
C GLY A 276 14.41 2.17 25.82
N ALA A 277 14.63 3.05 24.83
CA ALA A 277 14.14 4.42 24.83
C ALA A 277 12.60 4.50 24.99
N ARG A 278 12.11 5.63 25.52
CA ARG A 278 10.68 5.92 25.62
C ARG A 278 10.37 7.30 25.07
N VAL A 279 9.17 7.43 24.50
CA VAL A 279 8.62 8.70 24.01
C VAL A 279 7.21 8.85 24.57
N ALA A 280 6.88 10.04 25.06
CA ALA A 280 5.52 10.44 25.42
C ALA A 280 5.19 11.77 24.74
N LEU A 281 3.90 12.10 24.62
CA LEU A 281 3.48 13.46 24.24
C LEU A 281 3.90 14.44 25.35
N GLY A 282 4.58 15.51 24.96
CA GLY A 282 4.93 16.61 25.86
C GLY A 282 3.87 17.71 25.84
N GLY A 283 3.83 18.50 26.91
CA GLY A 283 2.93 19.66 27.06
C GLY A 283 2.01 19.58 28.29
N ASP A 284 1.19 20.60 28.47
CA ASP A 284 0.20 20.66 29.55
C ASP A 284 -1.13 19.95 29.20
N ALA A 285 -2.03 19.86 30.17
CA ALA A 285 -3.35 19.23 30.00
C ALA A 285 -4.29 19.96 29.02
N GLU A 286 -3.95 21.18 28.58
CA GLU A 286 -4.68 21.92 27.56
C GLU A 286 -4.18 21.55 26.15
N SER A 287 -2.87 21.33 26.00
CA SER A 287 -2.27 20.77 24.78
C SER A 287 -2.82 19.38 24.43
N SER A 288 -3.07 18.50 25.42
CA SER A 288 -3.60 17.15 25.20
C SER A 288 -5.00 17.10 24.57
N ARG A 289 -5.76 18.21 24.60
CA ARG A 289 -7.06 18.35 23.91
C ARG A 289 -6.91 18.73 22.43
N HIS A 290 -5.77 19.29 22.06
CA HIS A 290 -5.48 19.79 20.72
C HIS A 290 -4.59 18.82 19.91
N ASN A 291 -3.93 17.86 20.56
CA ASN A 291 -3.08 16.85 19.91
C ASN A 291 -3.89 15.84 19.06
N GLY A 292 -5.19 15.68 19.30
CA GLY A 292 -6.06 14.78 18.53
C GLY A 292 -6.51 15.30 17.15
N ASN A 293 -5.91 16.37 16.61
CA ASN A 293 -6.36 17.03 15.36
C ASN A 293 -5.40 16.89 14.16
N ARG A 294 -4.38 16.05 14.28
CA ARG A 294 -3.40 15.74 13.22
C ARG A 294 -2.69 14.42 13.51
N ASP A 295 -2.18 13.76 12.49
CA ASP A 295 -1.46 12.49 12.68
C ASP A 295 -0.22 12.68 13.56
N PHE A 296 0.02 11.75 14.46
CA PHE A 296 1.27 11.64 15.19
C PHE A 296 2.31 10.96 14.31
N ILE A 297 3.44 11.62 14.09
CA ILE A 297 4.56 11.14 13.29
C ILE A 297 5.81 11.13 14.19
N LEU A 298 6.46 9.98 14.32
CA LEU A 298 7.73 9.81 15.03
C LEU A 298 8.77 9.21 14.09
N ASP A 299 9.81 9.98 13.80
CA ASP A 299 11.00 9.53 13.08
C ASP A 299 12.05 9.01 14.08
N TYR A 300 12.72 7.91 13.75
CA TYR A 300 13.84 7.36 14.51
C TYR A 300 14.88 6.66 13.61
N ARG A 301 16.05 6.35 14.18
CA ARG A 301 17.15 5.63 13.51
C ARG A 301 17.74 4.55 14.42
N LEU A 302 18.19 3.47 13.78
CA LEU A 302 18.98 2.41 14.40
C LEU A 302 20.45 2.44 13.89
N ALA A 303 20.67 2.97 12.68
CA ALA A 303 21.99 3.16 12.09
C ALA A 303 22.91 4.10 12.89
N GLY A 304 24.05 3.56 13.34
CA GLY A 304 25.17 4.30 13.94
C GLY A 304 26.26 4.65 12.93
N ASP A 305 27.49 4.86 13.41
CA ASP A 305 28.63 5.26 12.57
C ASP A 305 29.35 4.10 11.87
N GLY A 306 28.96 2.86 12.15
CA GLY A 306 29.49 1.64 11.53
C GLY A 306 28.40 0.59 11.33
N ILE A 307 28.76 -0.57 10.77
CA ILE A 307 27.85 -1.73 10.69
C ILE A 307 27.56 -2.16 12.12
N ALA A 308 26.29 -2.11 12.51
CA ALA A 308 25.84 -2.51 13.83
C ALA A 308 25.12 -3.85 13.74
N SER A 309 25.18 -4.66 14.79
CA SER A 309 24.36 -5.85 14.90
C SER A 309 23.80 -6.00 16.31
N GLY A 310 22.61 -6.56 16.41
CA GLY A 310 21.87 -6.64 17.66
C GLY A 310 20.96 -7.86 17.72
N LEU A 311 20.57 -8.23 18.93
CA LEU A 311 19.72 -9.38 19.23
C LEU A 311 18.72 -9.02 20.33
N THR A 312 17.42 -9.17 20.03
CA THR A 312 16.33 -9.14 21.01
C THR A 312 15.72 -10.53 21.12
N LEU A 313 15.58 -11.03 22.34
CA LEU A 313 14.78 -12.23 22.64
C LEU A 313 13.45 -11.82 23.27
N PHE A 314 12.35 -12.48 22.88
CA PHE A 314 11.05 -12.41 23.53
C PHE A 314 10.73 -13.77 24.17
N PRO A 315 10.48 -13.85 25.49
CA PRO A 315 10.04 -15.07 26.15
C PRO A 315 8.52 -15.25 26.01
N GLY A 316 8.07 -16.44 25.65
CA GLY A 316 6.65 -16.80 25.70
C GLY A 316 6.15 -16.96 27.14
N ALA A 317 4.83 -17.02 27.32
CA ALA A 317 4.26 -17.52 28.57
C ALA A 317 4.65 -19.00 28.80
N PRO A 318 4.59 -19.55 30.03
CA PRO A 318 4.95 -20.94 30.29
C PRO A 318 4.18 -21.94 29.39
N GLY A 319 4.91 -22.66 28.55
CA GLY A 319 4.36 -23.60 27.55
C GLY A 319 4.06 -23.00 26.17
N GLU A 320 4.19 -21.68 26.00
CA GLU A 320 4.20 -21.03 24.70
C GLU A 320 5.61 -21.01 24.07
N GLU A 321 5.71 -20.55 22.83
CA GLU A 321 6.97 -20.43 22.10
C GLU A 321 7.69 -19.12 22.44
N ASN A 322 9.03 -19.17 22.46
CA ASN A 322 9.85 -17.98 22.54
C ASN A 322 10.31 -17.56 21.14
N PHE A 323 10.54 -16.26 20.95
CA PHE A 323 10.87 -15.66 19.66
C PHE A 323 12.16 -14.84 19.76
N PHE A 324 12.82 -14.62 18.63
CA PHE A 324 13.97 -13.72 18.54
C PHE A 324 13.94 -12.86 17.29
N LEU A 325 14.62 -11.71 17.37
CA LEU A 325 15.00 -10.88 16.25
C LEU A 325 16.49 -10.55 16.37
N ALA A 326 17.26 -11.00 15.40
CA ALA A 326 18.60 -10.53 15.12
C ALA A 326 18.58 -9.57 13.93
N MET A 327 19.47 -8.59 13.95
CA MET A 327 19.50 -7.52 12.97
C MET A 327 20.94 -7.11 12.65
N VAL A 328 21.20 -6.81 11.37
CA VAL A 328 22.43 -6.18 10.87
C VAL A 328 22.03 -4.89 10.18
N GLU A 329 22.38 -3.75 10.78
CA GLU A 329 22.05 -2.41 10.29
C GLU A 329 23.28 -1.79 9.61
N PRO A 330 23.13 -1.20 8.41
CA PRO A 330 24.23 -0.51 7.74
C PRO A 330 24.67 0.77 8.49
N PRO A 331 25.89 1.27 8.25
CA PRO A 331 26.31 2.59 8.73
C PRO A 331 25.38 3.70 8.19
N ARG A 332 25.08 4.69 9.03
CA ARG A 332 24.29 5.89 8.68
C ARG A 332 24.91 6.69 7.53
N ALA A 333 26.23 6.69 7.43
CA ALA A 333 27.00 7.32 6.36
C ALA A 333 28.10 6.35 5.92
N ILE A 334 28.20 6.10 4.61
CA ILE A 334 29.07 5.07 4.04
C ILE A 334 30.11 5.77 3.15
N ALA A 335 31.38 5.67 3.55
CA ALA A 335 32.49 6.17 2.74
C ALA A 335 32.68 5.28 1.51
N THR A 336 33.19 5.85 0.40
CA THR A 336 33.44 5.11 -0.84
C THR A 336 34.40 3.93 -0.68
N THR A 337 35.31 3.99 0.31
CA THR A 337 36.23 2.90 0.66
C THR A 337 35.54 1.72 1.35
N GLN A 338 34.38 1.94 1.98
CA GLN A 338 33.60 0.90 2.66
C GLN A 338 32.63 0.17 1.71
N ILE A 339 32.49 0.65 0.46
CA ILE A 339 31.57 0.06 -0.53
C ILE A 339 32.23 -1.16 -1.17
N ASN A 340 31.63 -2.33 -0.98
CA ASN A 340 32.02 -3.57 -1.67
C ASN A 340 31.92 -3.40 -3.20
N PRO A 341 32.78 -4.08 -4.00
CA PRO A 341 32.65 -4.10 -5.46
C PRO A 341 31.25 -4.56 -5.92
N ARG A 342 30.76 -3.97 -7.02
CA ARG A 342 29.34 -4.07 -7.42
C ARG A 342 29.21 -4.65 -8.82
N ASP A 343 28.35 -5.65 -8.94
CA ASP A 343 28.02 -6.30 -10.20
C ASP A 343 26.51 -6.25 -10.49
N TYR A 344 26.13 -5.73 -11.66
CA TYR A 344 24.72 -5.50 -12.02
C TYR A 344 24.29 -6.39 -13.19
N VAL A 345 23.32 -7.29 -12.97
CA VAL A 345 22.78 -8.13 -14.04
C VAL A 345 21.34 -7.74 -14.34
N PHE A 346 21.12 -7.11 -15.50
CA PHE A 346 19.79 -6.71 -15.96
C PHE A 346 19.13 -7.88 -16.70
N VAL A 347 18.04 -8.41 -16.15
CA VAL A 347 17.25 -9.51 -16.70
C VAL A 347 16.00 -8.91 -17.34
N VAL A 348 16.05 -8.72 -18.66
CA VAL A 348 15.08 -7.91 -19.40
C VAL A 348 14.18 -8.79 -20.26
N ASP A 349 12.88 -8.67 -20.02
CA ASP A 349 11.84 -9.32 -20.79
C ASP A 349 11.68 -8.66 -22.16
N ILE A 350 11.71 -9.49 -23.20
CA ILE A 350 11.48 -9.12 -24.60
C ILE A 350 10.43 -10.03 -25.25
N SER A 351 9.51 -10.59 -24.46
CA SER A 351 8.36 -11.37 -24.90
C SER A 351 7.35 -10.58 -25.75
N GLY A 352 6.36 -11.26 -26.31
CA GLY A 352 5.32 -10.65 -27.13
C GLY A 352 4.44 -9.63 -26.38
N SER A 353 4.17 -9.83 -25.09
CA SER A 353 3.36 -8.91 -24.27
C SER A 353 4.08 -7.60 -23.97
N MET A 354 5.41 -7.63 -23.92
CA MET A 354 6.24 -6.43 -23.80
C MET A 354 6.20 -5.52 -25.05
N HIS A 355 5.64 -5.96 -26.18
CA HIS A 355 5.70 -5.22 -27.44
C HIS A 355 5.10 -3.80 -27.36
N GLY A 356 5.82 -2.83 -27.94
CA GLY A 356 5.42 -1.42 -27.94
C GLY A 356 5.64 -0.75 -26.59
N TYR A 357 4.57 -0.19 -26.03
CA TYR A 357 4.62 0.69 -24.85
C TYR A 357 5.37 0.13 -23.63
N PRO A 358 5.20 -1.14 -23.21
CA PRO A 358 5.95 -1.69 -22.09
C PRO A 358 7.47 -1.74 -22.39
N LEU A 359 7.88 -2.25 -23.54
CA LEU A 359 9.30 -2.29 -23.92
C LEU A 359 9.91 -0.90 -24.10
N ASP A 360 9.18 0.09 -24.60
CA ASP A 360 9.67 1.47 -24.70
C ASP A 360 9.83 2.15 -23.32
N THR A 361 8.93 1.81 -22.38
CA THR A 361 9.05 2.16 -20.96
C THR A 361 10.27 1.48 -20.33
N ALA A 362 10.46 0.18 -20.54
CA ALA A 362 11.61 -0.59 -20.08
C ALA A 362 12.94 -0.07 -20.65
N LYS A 363 12.99 0.25 -21.96
CA LYS A 363 14.14 0.90 -22.62
C LYS A 363 14.49 2.24 -21.97
N THR A 364 13.48 2.99 -21.49
CA THR A 364 13.68 4.26 -20.80
C THR A 364 14.22 4.06 -19.38
N LEU A 365 13.65 3.12 -18.63
CA LEU A 365 14.17 2.70 -17.32
C LEU A 365 15.63 2.21 -17.41
N LEU A 366 15.94 1.32 -18.35
CA LEU A 366 17.28 0.76 -18.54
C LEU A 366 18.30 1.82 -18.95
N ARG A 367 17.89 2.86 -19.70
CA ARG A 367 18.75 4.04 -19.97
C ARG A 367 19.15 4.76 -18.68
N HIS A 368 18.23 4.95 -17.73
CA HIS A 368 18.55 5.56 -16.43
C HIS A 368 19.39 4.65 -15.53
N LEU A 369 19.10 3.34 -15.50
CA LEU A 369 19.83 2.38 -14.67
C LEU A 369 21.26 2.14 -15.17
N ILE A 370 21.41 1.69 -16.43
CA ILE A 370 22.72 1.35 -17.00
C ILE A 370 23.56 2.61 -17.24
N GLY A 371 22.93 3.73 -17.62
CA GLY A 371 23.61 5.02 -17.76
C GLY A 371 24.05 5.65 -16.44
N GLY A 372 23.53 5.19 -15.31
CA GLY A 372 23.86 5.67 -13.96
C GLY A 372 24.92 4.84 -13.22
N LEU A 373 25.51 3.83 -13.87
CA LEU A 373 26.57 3.00 -13.29
C LEU A 373 27.87 3.79 -13.10
N ARG A 374 28.64 3.50 -12.04
CA ARG A 374 29.97 4.09 -11.85
C ARG A 374 30.98 3.31 -12.70
N PRO A 375 32.05 3.93 -13.25
CA PRO A 375 33.04 3.23 -14.07
C PRO A 375 33.77 2.06 -13.37
N SER A 376 33.72 2.01 -12.04
CA SER A 376 34.25 0.93 -11.19
C SER A 376 33.36 -0.32 -11.15
N ASP A 377 32.11 -0.22 -11.61
CA ASP A 377 31.14 -1.31 -11.51
C ASP A 377 31.31 -2.28 -12.68
N THR A 378 30.92 -3.54 -12.48
CA THR A 378 30.69 -4.47 -13.58
C THR A 378 29.20 -4.63 -13.85
N PHE A 379 28.86 -4.98 -15.08
CA PHE A 379 27.48 -5.27 -15.44
C PHE A 379 27.36 -6.26 -16.58
N ASN A 380 26.19 -6.87 -16.68
CA ASN A 380 25.77 -7.66 -17.84
C ASN A 380 24.27 -7.49 -18.10
N VAL A 381 23.83 -7.88 -19.29
CA VAL A 381 22.41 -7.85 -19.67
C VAL A 381 22.04 -9.22 -20.21
N LEU A 382 21.03 -9.82 -19.61
CA LEU A 382 20.35 -11.00 -20.13
C LEU A 382 19.00 -10.57 -20.71
N LEU A 383 18.77 -10.90 -21.96
CA LEU A 383 17.48 -10.74 -22.63
C LEU A 383 16.76 -12.09 -22.60
N PHE A 384 15.47 -12.12 -22.29
CA PHE A 384 14.67 -13.35 -22.33
C PHE A 384 13.29 -13.16 -22.97
N SER A 385 12.86 -14.20 -23.68
CA SER A 385 11.47 -14.45 -24.07
C SER A 385 11.26 -15.97 -24.05
N GLY A 386 10.98 -16.63 -25.18
CA GLY A 386 10.96 -18.10 -25.28
C GLY A 386 12.36 -18.75 -25.26
N SER A 387 13.42 -17.93 -25.24
CA SER A 387 14.81 -18.34 -25.02
C SER A 387 15.53 -17.21 -24.27
N ASN A 388 16.77 -17.44 -23.79
CA ASN A 388 17.57 -16.39 -23.16
C ASN A 388 18.94 -16.19 -23.84
N ARG A 389 19.37 -14.93 -23.92
CA ARG A 389 20.69 -14.52 -24.45
C ARG A 389 21.33 -13.50 -23.53
N MET A 390 22.50 -13.85 -22.99
CA MET A 390 23.40 -12.90 -22.32
C MET A 390 24.15 -12.08 -23.38
N LEU A 391 24.40 -10.79 -23.14
CA LEU A 391 25.15 -9.94 -24.07
C LEU A 391 26.66 -10.22 -24.04
N ASN A 392 27.21 -10.60 -22.89
CA ASN A 392 28.60 -11.01 -22.70
C ASN A 392 28.64 -12.32 -21.90
N GLU A 393 29.68 -13.15 -22.05
CA GLU A 393 29.78 -14.42 -21.28
C GLU A 393 29.93 -14.19 -19.77
N THR A 394 30.63 -13.12 -19.40
CA THR A 394 30.84 -12.64 -18.03
C THR A 394 30.50 -11.16 -17.92
N SER A 395 30.31 -10.63 -16.72
CA SER A 395 30.07 -9.21 -16.51
C SER A 395 31.28 -8.37 -16.93
N VAL A 396 31.03 -7.27 -17.62
CA VAL A 396 32.06 -6.36 -18.15
C VAL A 396 32.08 -5.05 -17.36
N PRO A 397 33.23 -4.35 -17.25
CA PRO A 397 33.28 -3.06 -16.58
C PRO A 397 32.35 -2.02 -17.24
N ALA A 398 31.74 -1.14 -16.45
CA ALA A 398 30.82 -0.09 -16.87
C ALA A 398 31.52 1.11 -17.56
N THR A 399 32.40 0.81 -18.53
CA THR A 399 33.00 1.82 -19.39
C THR A 399 31.95 2.47 -20.29
N GLN A 400 32.18 3.72 -20.71
CA GLN A 400 31.29 4.43 -21.63
C GLN A 400 31.05 3.64 -22.94
N ALA A 401 32.06 2.91 -23.43
CA ALA A 401 31.95 2.07 -24.61
C ALA A 401 31.00 0.87 -24.39
N ASN A 402 31.17 0.15 -23.27
CA ASN A 402 30.34 -1.01 -22.93
C ASN A 402 28.90 -0.60 -22.64
N VAL A 403 28.70 0.48 -21.87
CA VAL A 403 27.38 1.07 -21.60
C VAL A 403 26.68 1.48 -22.90
N ALA A 404 27.37 2.20 -23.80
CA ALA A 404 26.79 2.61 -25.07
C ALA A 404 26.49 1.41 -26.00
N GLN A 405 27.31 0.35 -25.97
CA GLN A 405 27.04 -0.89 -26.70
C GLN A 405 25.79 -1.58 -26.17
N ALA A 406 25.69 -1.81 -24.86
CA ALA A 406 24.52 -2.43 -24.24
C ALA A 406 23.22 -1.64 -24.54
N LEU A 407 23.24 -0.32 -24.40
CA LEU A 407 22.09 0.54 -24.69
C LEU A 407 21.70 0.53 -26.17
N ARG A 408 22.66 0.51 -27.12
CA ARG A 408 22.36 0.32 -28.55
C ARG A 408 21.70 -1.03 -28.82
N THR A 409 22.22 -2.10 -28.23
CA THR A 409 21.65 -3.45 -28.38
C THR A 409 20.22 -3.50 -27.82
N ILE A 410 19.98 -2.97 -26.62
CA ILE A 410 18.64 -2.89 -26.00
C ILE A 410 17.68 -2.08 -26.86
N ALA A 411 18.10 -0.94 -27.42
CA ALA A 411 17.25 -0.10 -28.26
C ALA A 411 16.73 -0.82 -29.52
N GLN A 412 17.56 -1.70 -30.10
CA GLN A 412 17.24 -2.50 -31.29
C GLN A 412 16.34 -3.72 -31.03
N MET A 413 16.09 -4.10 -29.78
CA MET A 413 15.21 -5.23 -29.47
C MET A 413 13.73 -4.87 -29.70
N GLY A 414 12.95 -5.86 -30.13
CA GLY A 414 11.49 -5.82 -30.22
C GLY A 414 10.86 -6.99 -29.47
N GLY A 415 9.66 -6.79 -28.91
CA GLY A 415 8.94 -7.81 -28.16
C GLY A 415 8.42 -8.93 -29.07
N SER A 416 8.78 -10.19 -28.78
CA SER A 416 8.29 -11.39 -29.48
C SER A 416 8.56 -12.70 -28.70
N GLY A 417 7.71 -13.70 -28.90
CA GLY A 417 7.81 -15.02 -28.24
C GLY A 417 7.09 -15.11 -26.89
N SER A 418 7.25 -16.26 -26.22
CA SER A 418 6.75 -16.54 -24.85
C SER A 418 7.66 -15.94 -23.77
N THR A 419 7.50 -16.34 -22.50
CA THR A 419 8.14 -15.70 -21.34
C THR A 419 8.78 -16.74 -20.39
N GLU A 420 10.04 -17.10 -20.63
CA GLU A 420 10.79 -18.13 -19.89
C GLU A 420 11.79 -17.52 -18.89
N ILE A 421 11.27 -16.98 -17.78
CA ILE A 421 12.08 -16.33 -16.73
C ILE A 421 12.92 -17.33 -15.90
N VAL A 422 12.44 -18.56 -15.69
CA VAL A 422 13.15 -19.54 -14.84
C VAL A 422 14.50 -19.96 -15.44
N PRO A 423 14.61 -20.34 -16.74
CA PRO A 423 15.91 -20.59 -17.37
C PRO A 423 16.84 -19.38 -17.35
N ALA A 424 16.29 -18.17 -17.50
CA ALA A 424 17.04 -16.91 -17.40
C ALA A 424 17.66 -16.72 -16.01
N LEU A 425 16.87 -16.84 -14.94
CA LEU A 425 17.36 -16.70 -13.56
C LEU A 425 18.34 -17.83 -13.18
N LYS A 426 18.13 -19.07 -13.64
CA LYS A 426 19.09 -20.17 -13.44
C LYS A 426 20.45 -19.85 -14.07
N ARG A 427 20.46 -19.26 -15.27
CA ARG A 427 21.69 -18.81 -15.93
C ARG A 427 22.40 -17.68 -15.19
N VAL A 428 21.66 -16.73 -14.61
CA VAL A 428 22.24 -15.64 -13.79
C VAL A 428 22.81 -16.16 -12.48
N ALA A 429 22.11 -17.08 -11.80
CA ALA A 429 22.59 -17.71 -10.58
C ALA A 429 23.88 -18.52 -10.78
N ALA A 430 24.09 -19.06 -11.99
CA ALA A 430 25.29 -19.79 -12.38
C ALA A 430 26.48 -18.89 -12.80
N LEU A 431 26.31 -17.57 -12.91
CA LEU A 431 27.43 -16.67 -13.24
C LEU A 431 28.45 -16.65 -12.09
N PRO A 432 29.76 -16.81 -12.35
CA PRO A 432 30.77 -16.70 -11.30
C PRO A 432 30.78 -15.30 -10.68
N LYS A 433 31.06 -15.21 -9.38
CA LYS A 433 31.37 -13.95 -8.68
C LYS A 433 32.44 -14.18 -7.62
N SER A 434 33.19 -13.13 -7.29
CA SER A 434 34.08 -13.14 -6.12
C SER A 434 33.25 -12.97 -4.83
N PRO A 435 33.67 -13.51 -3.67
CA PRO A 435 32.90 -13.41 -2.42
C PRO A 435 32.63 -11.97 -1.95
N ASP A 436 33.58 -11.06 -2.17
CA ASP A 436 33.51 -9.63 -1.84
C ASP A 436 32.59 -8.83 -2.79
N VAL A 437 32.20 -9.39 -3.93
CA VAL A 437 31.32 -8.74 -4.91
C VAL A 437 29.86 -8.88 -4.51
N SER A 438 29.18 -7.74 -4.34
CA SER A 438 27.73 -7.69 -4.22
C SER A 438 27.10 -7.68 -5.60
N ARG A 439 26.35 -8.74 -5.93
CA ARG A 439 25.62 -8.85 -7.20
C ARG A 439 24.16 -8.42 -6.99
N SER A 440 23.73 -7.45 -7.78
CA SER A 440 22.33 -7.03 -7.88
C SER A 440 21.75 -7.47 -9.22
N VAL A 441 20.67 -8.25 -9.19
CA VAL A 441 19.92 -8.73 -10.36
C VAL A 441 18.65 -7.90 -10.46
N ILE A 442 18.49 -7.18 -11.57
CA ILE A 442 17.32 -6.32 -11.82
C ILE A 442 16.47 -6.99 -12.89
N VAL A 443 15.35 -7.58 -12.47
CA VAL A 443 14.34 -8.17 -13.36
C VAL A 443 13.41 -7.06 -13.86
N VAL A 444 13.18 -7.00 -15.17
CA VAL A 444 12.32 -6.01 -15.83
C VAL A 444 11.32 -6.74 -16.73
N THR A 445 10.04 -6.77 -16.37
CA THR A 445 8.98 -7.55 -17.03
C THR A 445 7.60 -6.90 -16.80
N ASP A 446 6.60 -7.23 -17.62
CA ASP A 446 5.18 -6.94 -17.33
C ASP A 446 4.57 -7.95 -16.34
N GLY A 447 5.22 -9.09 -16.16
CA GLY A 447 4.92 -10.11 -15.16
C GLY A 447 3.97 -11.21 -15.62
N TYR A 448 3.71 -11.36 -16.93
CA TYR A 448 2.89 -12.46 -17.44
C TYR A 448 3.67 -13.78 -17.51
N VAL A 449 3.80 -14.44 -16.36
CA VAL A 449 4.54 -15.71 -16.16
C VAL A 449 3.67 -16.72 -15.41
N THR A 450 3.76 -18.01 -15.76
CA THR A 450 2.98 -19.10 -15.13
C THR A 450 3.74 -19.92 -14.09
N VAL A 451 5.05 -19.69 -13.91
CA VAL A 451 5.98 -20.49 -13.08
C VAL A 451 6.50 -19.74 -11.84
N GLU A 452 5.63 -18.96 -11.19
CA GLU A 452 6.02 -18.00 -10.15
C GLU A 452 6.63 -18.68 -8.90
N SER A 453 6.19 -19.90 -8.54
CA SER A 453 6.71 -20.63 -7.37
C SER A 453 8.17 -21.05 -7.52
N GLU A 454 8.55 -21.52 -8.71
CA GLU A 454 9.94 -21.88 -8.99
C GLU A 454 10.82 -20.63 -8.99
N VAL A 455 10.32 -19.48 -9.49
CA VAL A 455 11.02 -18.19 -9.39
C VAL A 455 11.27 -17.82 -7.93
N PHE A 456 10.25 -17.84 -7.06
CA PHE A 456 10.41 -17.46 -5.65
C PHE A 456 11.37 -18.40 -4.91
N GLN A 457 11.28 -19.71 -5.13
CA GLN A 457 12.20 -20.68 -4.54
C GLN A 457 13.64 -20.50 -5.04
N LEU A 458 13.84 -20.25 -6.33
CA LEU A 458 15.15 -20.03 -6.92
C LEU A 458 15.81 -18.76 -6.35
N ILE A 459 15.05 -17.69 -6.14
CA ILE A 459 15.55 -16.46 -5.50
C ILE A 459 15.94 -16.74 -4.04
N ARG A 460 15.03 -17.34 -3.24
CA ARG A 460 15.30 -17.66 -1.81
C ARG A 460 16.56 -18.53 -1.66
N ARG A 461 16.75 -19.54 -2.52
CA ARG A 461 17.95 -20.40 -2.54
C ARG A 461 19.23 -19.66 -2.93
N ASN A 462 19.16 -18.57 -3.70
CA ASN A 462 20.32 -17.79 -4.14
C ASN A 462 20.47 -16.44 -3.42
N LEU A 463 19.70 -16.18 -2.37
CA LEU A 463 19.63 -14.88 -1.71
C LEU A 463 20.99 -14.39 -1.17
N GLY A 464 21.80 -15.29 -0.62
CA GLY A 464 23.19 -15.01 -0.20
C GLY A 464 24.23 -14.99 -1.33
N GLN A 465 23.82 -15.07 -2.59
CA GLN A 465 24.68 -14.93 -3.77
C GLN A 465 24.26 -13.74 -4.64
N THR A 466 22.96 -13.45 -4.73
CA THR A 466 22.39 -12.38 -5.55
C THR A 466 21.24 -11.69 -4.84
N ASN A 467 21.32 -10.36 -4.73
CA ASN A 467 20.18 -9.52 -4.38
C ASN A 467 19.28 -9.39 -5.61
N VAL A 468 17.98 -9.64 -5.50
CA VAL A 468 17.04 -9.63 -6.64
C VAL A 468 15.99 -8.55 -6.44
N PHE A 469 15.82 -7.71 -7.47
CA PHE A 469 14.85 -6.62 -7.52
C PHE A 469 13.98 -6.75 -8.76
N ALA A 470 12.69 -6.40 -8.66
CA ALA A 470 11.74 -6.53 -9.76
C ALA A 470 11.09 -5.19 -10.12
N PHE A 471 11.10 -4.90 -11.41
CA PHE A 471 10.35 -3.82 -12.04
C PHE A 471 9.20 -4.41 -12.86
N GLY A 472 7.99 -4.13 -12.39
CA GLY A 472 6.76 -4.33 -13.17
C GLY A 472 6.55 -3.17 -14.13
N ILE A 473 6.46 -3.46 -15.43
CA ILE A 473 6.40 -2.46 -16.49
C ILE A 473 5.05 -2.47 -17.22
N GLY A 474 4.51 -1.28 -17.50
CA GLY A 474 3.31 -1.10 -18.31
C GLY A 474 2.03 -0.90 -17.49
N SER A 475 0.89 -0.84 -18.18
CA SER A 475 -0.40 -0.48 -17.55
C SER A 475 -1.08 -1.61 -16.77
N SER A 476 -0.68 -2.86 -17.02
CA SER A 476 -1.46 -4.06 -16.63
C SER A 476 -0.61 -5.11 -15.89
N VAL A 477 0.38 -4.64 -15.13
CA VAL A 477 1.38 -5.46 -14.43
C VAL A 477 0.75 -6.53 -13.53
N ASN A 478 1.25 -7.76 -13.60
CA ASN A 478 0.99 -8.78 -12.57
C ASN A 478 1.71 -8.41 -11.27
N ARG A 479 1.04 -7.63 -10.40
CA ARG A 479 1.61 -7.19 -9.12
C ARG A 479 1.97 -8.35 -8.19
N HIS A 480 1.21 -9.45 -8.21
CA HIS A 480 1.48 -10.61 -7.36
C HIS A 480 2.88 -11.18 -7.61
N LEU A 481 3.26 -11.37 -8.88
CA LEU A 481 4.61 -11.81 -9.25
C LEU A 481 5.69 -10.82 -8.80
N ILE A 482 5.51 -9.53 -9.09
CA ILE A 482 6.53 -8.50 -8.79
C ILE A 482 6.74 -8.34 -7.28
N GLU A 483 5.66 -8.34 -6.51
CA GLU A 483 5.68 -8.28 -5.04
C GLU A 483 6.24 -9.58 -4.42
N GLY A 484 5.95 -10.74 -5.02
CA GLY A 484 6.51 -12.02 -4.62
C GLY A 484 8.01 -12.16 -4.91
N ILE A 485 8.50 -11.67 -6.06
CA ILE A 485 9.95 -11.58 -6.36
C ILE A 485 10.61 -10.66 -5.35
N ALA A 486 10.02 -9.49 -5.08
CA ALA A 486 10.54 -8.54 -4.10
C ALA A 486 10.66 -9.16 -2.70
N ARG A 487 9.60 -9.81 -2.18
CA ARG A 487 9.66 -10.51 -0.87
C ARG A 487 10.64 -11.68 -0.86
N ALA A 488 10.72 -12.46 -1.94
CA ALA A 488 11.71 -13.54 -2.06
C ALA A 488 13.16 -13.00 -2.04
N GLY A 489 13.39 -11.82 -2.62
CA GLY A 489 14.65 -11.07 -2.59
C GLY A 489 14.88 -10.24 -1.32
N GLN A 490 13.95 -10.27 -0.36
CA GLN A 490 13.92 -9.42 0.84
C GLN A 490 14.03 -7.92 0.50
N GLY A 491 13.38 -7.47 -0.57
CA GLY A 491 13.41 -6.08 -1.06
C GLY A 491 12.02 -5.53 -1.37
N GLU A 492 11.98 -4.36 -1.99
CA GLU A 492 10.74 -3.68 -2.36
C GLU A 492 10.36 -3.88 -3.83
N PRO A 493 9.05 -3.89 -4.18
CA PRO A 493 8.61 -3.87 -5.57
C PRO A 493 8.76 -2.48 -6.19
N PHE A 494 9.10 -2.46 -7.49
CA PHE A 494 9.12 -1.27 -8.31
C PHE A 494 8.07 -1.41 -9.42
N ILE A 495 7.20 -0.41 -9.56
CA ILE A 495 6.15 -0.39 -10.58
C ILE A 495 6.33 0.86 -11.41
N VAL A 496 6.43 0.70 -12.74
CA VAL A 496 6.60 1.79 -13.72
C VAL A 496 5.48 1.65 -14.74
N THR A 497 4.34 2.29 -14.47
CA THR A 497 3.20 2.28 -15.41
C THR A 497 3.38 3.27 -16.54
N ARG A 498 4.25 4.28 -16.37
CA ARG A 498 4.48 5.36 -17.34
C ARG A 498 5.97 5.75 -17.48
N PRO A 499 6.48 6.07 -18.69
CA PRO A 499 7.89 6.42 -18.91
C PRO A 499 8.44 7.53 -18.02
N GLU A 500 7.64 8.55 -17.68
CA GLU A 500 8.01 9.65 -16.79
C GLU A 500 8.31 9.21 -15.35
N GLN A 501 7.78 8.06 -14.92
CA GLN A 501 8.08 7.47 -13.60
C GLN A 501 9.44 6.74 -13.59
N ALA A 502 9.98 6.37 -14.76
CA ALA A 502 11.14 5.49 -14.88
C ALA A 502 12.40 6.10 -14.24
N ALA A 503 12.62 7.41 -14.40
CA ALA A 503 13.72 8.12 -13.76
C ALA A 503 13.62 8.07 -12.22
N ALA A 504 12.44 8.37 -11.67
CA ALA A 504 12.23 8.38 -10.22
C ALA A 504 12.36 6.98 -9.58
N GLN A 505 11.85 5.93 -10.24
CA GLN A 505 12.01 4.56 -9.74
C GLN A 505 13.44 4.03 -9.90
N ALA A 506 14.17 4.42 -10.96
CA ALA A 506 15.59 4.12 -11.10
C ALA A 506 16.44 4.78 -10.00
N GLU A 507 16.16 6.05 -9.68
CA GLU A 507 16.79 6.78 -8.56
C GLU A 507 16.50 6.12 -7.21
N ARG A 508 15.25 5.72 -6.96
CA ARG A 508 14.84 5.01 -5.73
C ARG A 508 15.58 3.68 -5.57
N LEU A 509 15.69 2.89 -6.64
CA LEU A 509 16.51 1.67 -6.61
C LEU A 509 17.98 2.00 -6.35
N ARG A 510 18.54 3.01 -7.04
CA ARG A 510 19.97 3.34 -6.91
C ARG A 510 20.34 3.65 -5.46
N ARG A 511 19.55 4.47 -4.75
CA ARG A 511 19.80 4.77 -3.31
C ARG A 511 19.71 3.55 -2.39
N MET A 512 19.01 2.49 -2.80
CA MET A 512 18.91 1.25 -2.05
C MET A 512 20.13 0.35 -2.26
N ILE A 513 20.74 0.36 -3.46
CA ILE A 513 21.72 -0.66 -3.90
C ILE A 513 23.11 -0.11 -4.25
N ASP A 514 23.36 1.20 -4.12
CA ASP A 514 24.63 1.80 -4.52
C ASP A 514 25.75 1.75 -3.47
N ALA A 515 25.43 1.32 -2.25
CA ALA A 515 26.38 1.17 -1.14
C ALA A 515 26.22 -0.16 -0.39
N PRO A 516 26.50 -1.33 -1.01
CA PRO A 516 26.70 -2.57 -0.27
C PRO A 516 27.93 -2.44 0.65
N VAL A 517 27.79 -2.86 1.91
CA VAL A 517 28.83 -2.74 2.96
C VAL A 517 29.27 -4.09 3.54
N LEU A 518 28.51 -5.16 3.29
CA LEU A 518 28.81 -6.50 3.76
C LEU A 518 28.17 -7.54 2.83
N THR A 519 28.98 -8.44 2.27
CA THR A 519 28.52 -9.56 1.43
C THR A 519 28.72 -10.90 2.13
N GLN A 520 28.13 -11.98 1.58
CA GLN A 520 28.24 -13.35 2.14
C GLN A 520 27.80 -13.45 3.61
N VAL A 521 26.76 -12.69 3.97
CA VAL A 521 26.29 -12.58 5.35
C VAL A 521 25.83 -13.94 5.87
N LYS A 522 26.25 -14.30 7.08
CA LYS A 522 25.84 -15.51 7.80
C LYS A 522 25.55 -15.15 9.25
N ALA A 523 24.54 -15.79 9.82
CA ALA A 523 24.23 -15.75 11.24
C ALA A 523 24.14 -17.18 11.77
N ARG A 524 24.75 -17.43 12.94
CA ARG A 524 24.60 -18.70 13.67
C ARG A 524 24.49 -18.45 15.17
N PHE A 525 23.74 -19.30 15.85
CA PHE A 525 23.70 -19.32 17.31
C PHE A 525 24.63 -20.41 17.84
N GLU A 526 25.41 -20.07 18.85
CA GLU A 526 26.33 -20.95 19.57
C GLU A 526 25.88 -21.00 21.03
N GLY A 527 25.22 -22.09 21.42
CA GLY A 527 24.70 -22.29 22.80
C GLY A 527 23.21 -21.98 23.00
N LEU A 528 22.51 -21.44 21.99
CA LEU A 528 21.04 -21.27 21.97
C LEU A 528 20.42 -22.22 20.94
N ASP A 529 19.39 -22.97 21.32
CA ASP A 529 18.66 -23.87 20.42
C ASP A 529 17.58 -23.09 19.67
N THR A 530 17.84 -22.77 18.40
CA THR A 530 16.95 -22.01 17.52
C THR A 530 16.33 -22.86 16.42
N TYR A 531 15.05 -22.63 16.13
CA TYR A 531 14.28 -23.33 15.10
C TYR A 531 13.32 -22.36 14.39
N ASP A 532 12.70 -22.81 13.29
CA ASP A 532 11.83 -21.98 12.43
C ASP A 532 12.47 -20.65 12.00
N VAL A 533 13.79 -20.64 11.76
CA VAL A 533 14.56 -19.42 11.45
C VAL A 533 14.32 -18.97 10.01
N GLU A 534 13.97 -17.70 9.82
CA GLU A 534 13.76 -17.08 8.52
C GLU A 534 14.51 -15.73 8.40
N PRO A 535 15.04 -15.39 7.21
CA PRO A 535 15.19 -16.25 6.03
C PRO A 535 16.33 -17.27 6.19
N GLU A 536 16.23 -18.43 5.52
CA GLU A 536 17.24 -19.51 5.56
C GLU A 536 18.64 -19.06 5.06
N ARG A 537 18.67 -18.08 4.15
CA ARG A 537 19.88 -17.49 3.58
C ARG A 537 19.76 -15.98 3.66
N LEU A 538 20.84 -15.32 4.07
CA LEU A 538 20.85 -13.88 4.27
C LEU A 538 21.31 -13.15 3.00
N PRO A 539 20.66 -12.04 2.61
CA PRO A 539 21.15 -11.18 1.54
C PRO A 539 22.38 -10.36 1.98
N ASP A 540 23.00 -9.65 1.04
CA ASP A 540 24.03 -8.66 1.36
C ASP A 540 23.42 -7.47 2.13
N VAL A 541 24.17 -6.87 3.06
CA VAL A 541 23.78 -5.62 3.74
C VAL A 541 24.01 -4.45 2.78
N LEU A 542 22.94 -3.74 2.45
CA LEU A 542 22.97 -2.58 1.57
C LEU A 542 22.72 -1.31 2.38
N GLY A 543 23.30 -0.17 1.99
CA GLY A 543 23.19 1.09 2.75
C GLY A 543 21.75 1.57 2.99
N GLY A 544 20.82 1.22 2.09
CA GLY A 544 19.39 1.51 2.27
C GLY A 544 18.56 0.37 2.87
N ARG A 545 19.17 -0.76 3.27
CA ARG A 545 18.44 -1.98 3.65
C ARG A 545 19.18 -2.83 4.71
N PRO A 546 18.65 -2.93 5.96
CA PRO A 546 19.15 -3.88 6.95
C PRO A 546 18.88 -5.33 6.56
N VAL A 547 19.63 -6.23 7.20
CA VAL A 547 19.35 -7.66 7.18
C VAL A 547 18.68 -8.04 8.50
N LEU A 548 17.55 -8.75 8.41
CA LEU A 548 16.78 -9.21 9.56
C LEU A 548 16.81 -10.74 9.58
N VAL A 549 16.95 -11.32 10.77
CA VAL A 549 16.86 -12.77 10.99
C VAL A 549 15.99 -12.99 12.21
N PHE A 550 14.88 -13.71 12.06
CA PHE A 550 13.95 -13.96 13.15
C PHE A 550 13.52 -15.42 13.15
N GLY A 551 13.09 -15.90 14.30
CA GLY A 551 12.82 -17.32 14.50
C GLY A 551 12.35 -17.58 15.92
N LYS A 552 12.36 -18.85 16.27
CA LYS A 552 12.00 -19.33 17.60
C LYS A 552 13.20 -19.91 18.32
N TRP A 553 13.13 -19.95 19.64
CA TRP A 553 14.17 -20.56 20.48
C TRP A 553 13.57 -21.31 21.68
N ARG A 554 14.33 -22.26 22.21
CA ARG A 554 13.94 -23.09 23.36
C ARG A 554 15.13 -23.38 24.27
N GLY A 555 14.84 -23.85 25.49
CA GLY A 555 15.84 -24.07 26.53
C GLY A 555 16.22 -22.78 27.27
N GLU A 556 17.45 -22.71 27.75
CA GLU A 556 17.98 -21.56 28.50
C GLU A 556 18.54 -20.49 27.56
N PRO A 557 18.26 -19.18 27.77
CA PRO A 557 18.81 -18.09 26.97
C PRO A 557 20.29 -17.87 27.31
N ARG A 558 21.18 -18.66 26.70
CA ARG A 558 22.64 -18.63 26.93
C ARG A 558 23.41 -18.74 25.61
N GLY A 559 24.71 -18.46 25.68
CA GLY A 559 25.60 -18.51 24.52
C GLY A 559 25.65 -17.18 23.77
N GLN A 560 25.83 -17.25 22.45
CA GLN A 560 26.03 -16.07 21.61
C GLN A 560 25.47 -16.26 20.18
N LEU A 561 25.14 -15.14 19.55
CA LEU A 561 24.93 -15.03 18.11
C LEU A 561 26.24 -14.57 17.46
N VAL A 562 26.72 -15.32 16.47
CA VAL A 562 27.85 -14.92 15.62
C VAL A 562 27.34 -14.53 14.24
N VAL A 563 27.62 -13.29 13.85
CA VAL A 563 27.34 -12.75 12.50
C VAL A 563 28.65 -12.56 11.76
N GLU A 564 28.73 -13.02 10.52
CA GLU A 564 29.94 -12.99 9.68
C GLU A 564 29.62 -12.48 8.27
N GLY A 565 30.60 -11.88 7.60
CA GLY A 565 30.53 -11.51 6.19
C GLY A 565 31.86 -11.00 5.63
N GLN A 566 31.83 -10.42 4.43
CA GLN A 566 32.98 -9.82 3.75
C GLN A 566 32.69 -8.35 3.48
N ALA A 567 33.41 -7.45 4.16
CA ALA A 567 33.39 -6.03 3.90
C ALA A 567 34.45 -5.66 2.86
N ALA A 568 34.43 -4.43 2.35
CA ALA A 568 35.42 -3.92 1.38
C ALA A 568 36.90 -3.98 1.84
N HIS A 569 37.17 -4.24 3.13
CA HIS A 569 38.51 -4.38 3.71
C HIS A 569 38.82 -5.79 4.22
N GLY A 570 38.01 -6.79 3.86
CA GLY A 570 38.19 -8.19 4.21
C GLY A 570 37.09 -8.76 5.10
N ALA A 571 37.39 -9.85 5.80
CA ALA A 571 36.43 -10.53 6.66
C ALA A 571 35.95 -9.62 7.82
N TRP A 572 34.66 -9.62 8.07
CA TRP A 572 34.01 -8.90 9.16
C TRP A 572 33.20 -9.89 10.00
N GLN A 573 33.22 -9.69 11.32
CA GLN A 573 32.54 -10.54 12.28
C GLN A 573 32.04 -9.70 13.47
N ALA A 574 30.83 -10.02 13.96
CA ALA A 574 30.30 -9.55 15.22
C ALA A 574 29.86 -10.73 16.08
N MET A 575 30.17 -10.67 17.37
CA MET A 575 29.77 -11.66 18.37
C MET A 575 28.90 -10.97 19.40
N LEU A 576 27.65 -11.42 19.52
CA LEU A 576 26.63 -10.82 20.36
C LEU A 576 26.26 -11.83 21.45
N PRO A 577 26.49 -11.54 22.74
CA PRO A 577 26.04 -12.43 23.81
C PRO A 577 24.51 -12.54 23.77
N VAL A 578 23.98 -13.71 24.10
CA VAL A 578 22.54 -13.88 24.27
C VAL A 578 22.08 -13.04 25.45
N ALA A 579 21.33 -11.97 25.15
CA ALA A 579 20.82 -11.04 26.13
C ALA A 579 19.66 -11.64 26.95
N THR A 580 19.37 -11.06 28.12
CA THR A 580 18.18 -11.37 28.90
C THR A 580 16.92 -11.15 28.04
N PRO A 581 15.98 -12.11 27.97
CA PRO A 581 14.75 -11.94 27.22
C PRO A 581 13.89 -10.77 27.72
N ASP A 582 13.38 -9.98 26.79
CA ASP A 582 12.55 -8.82 27.04
C ASP A 582 11.07 -9.15 26.77
N ALA A 583 10.25 -9.13 27.84
CA ALA A 583 8.81 -9.35 27.74
C ALA A 583 8.06 -8.21 27.00
N GLN A 584 8.68 -7.05 26.80
CA GLN A 584 8.09 -5.96 25.98
C GLN A 584 8.20 -6.24 24.47
N ALA A 585 9.10 -7.13 24.05
CA ALA A 585 9.32 -7.49 22.64
C ALA A 585 8.23 -8.44 22.06
N VAL A 586 6.99 -8.38 22.57
CA VAL A 586 5.85 -9.23 22.16
C VAL A 586 5.54 -9.13 20.66
N ALA A 587 5.87 -8.01 20.01
CA ALA A 587 5.76 -7.84 18.57
C ALA A 587 6.48 -8.94 17.77
N LEU A 588 7.55 -9.54 18.31
CA LEU A 588 8.34 -10.58 17.63
C LEU A 588 7.54 -11.87 17.37
N ARG A 589 6.57 -12.21 18.24
CA ARG A 589 5.62 -13.33 18.03
C ARG A 589 4.85 -13.14 16.72
N HIS A 590 4.32 -11.93 16.52
CA HIS A 590 3.53 -11.59 15.34
C HIS A 590 4.40 -11.36 14.10
N LEU A 591 5.61 -10.80 14.24
CA LEU A 591 6.57 -10.66 13.14
C LEU A 591 6.85 -12.00 12.46
N TRP A 592 7.27 -13.00 13.25
CA TRP A 592 7.55 -14.34 12.76
C TRP A 592 6.30 -14.97 12.13
N ALA A 593 5.16 -14.94 12.84
CA ALA A 593 3.94 -15.59 12.39
C ALA A 593 3.39 -14.99 11.08
N ARG A 594 3.45 -13.66 10.92
CA ARG A 594 3.01 -12.97 9.71
C ARG A 594 3.92 -13.26 8.52
N HIS A 595 5.25 -13.25 8.71
CA HIS A 595 6.17 -13.61 7.63
C HIS A 595 6.00 -15.09 7.21
N ARG A 596 5.78 -15.99 8.18
CA ARG A 596 5.52 -17.40 7.90
C ARG A 596 4.21 -17.62 7.15
N ILE A 597 3.12 -16.96 7.58
CA ILE A 597 1.83 -16.97 6.86
C ILE A 597 2.02 -16.47 5.43
N GLN A 598 2.69 -15.33 5.24
CA GLN A 598 2.92 -14.77 3.90
C GLN A 598 3.72 -15.73 3.00
N SER A 599 4.76 -16.37 3.54
CA SER A 599 5.58 -17.36 2.84
C SER A 599 4.80 -18.62 2.44
N LEU A 600 3.79 -19.02 3.23
CA LEU A 600 2.88 -20.12 2.92
C LEU A 600 1.79 -19.70 1.93
N SER A 601 1.22 -18.50 2.04
CA SER A 601 0.24 -17.97 1.09
C SER A 601 0.84 -17.79 -0.31
N ASP A 602 2.12 -17.44 -0.42
CA ASP A 602 2.83 -17.49 -1.70
C ASP A 602 2.87 -18.92 -2.26
N GLN A 603 3.16 -19.93 -1.44
CA GLN A 603 3.25 -21.32 -1.92
C GLN A 603 1.87 -21.85 -2.33
N GLU A 604 0.84 -21.51 -1.57
CA GLU A 604 -0.56 -21.88 -1.81
C GLU A 604 -1.10 -21.30 -3.11
N ALA A 605 -0.90 -20.01 -3.37
CA ALA A 605 -1.37 -19.34 -4.59
C ALA A 605 -0.83 -19.99 -5.88
N LEU A 606 0.24 -20.78 -5.78
CA LEU A 606 1.04 -21.28 -6.90
C LEU A 606 1.04 -22.80 -7.04
N GLN A 607 0.75 -23.52 -5.95
CA GLN A 607 0.68 -24.98 -5.93
C GLN A 607 -0.76 -25.48 -5.73
N GLY A 608 -1.62 -24.66 -5.10
CA GLY A 608 -2.91 -25.09 -4.58
C GLY A 608 -2.79 -26.16 -3.49
N GLY A 609 -3.95 -26.71 -3.10
CA GLY A 609 -4.04 -27.81 -2.13
C GLY A 609 -4.29 -27.36 -0.69
N ASP A 610 -4.83 -28.28 0.12
CA ASP A 610 -5.26 -27.97 1.49
C ASP A 610 -4.10 -27.92 2.50
N THR A 611 -2.90 -28.43 2.19
CA THR A 611 -1.79 -28.48 3.18
C THR A 611 -1.29 -27.10 3.61
N GLN A 612 -1.19 -26.16 2.68
CA GLN A 612 -0.82 -24.77 2.97
C GLN A 612 -1.98 -24.04 3.65
N ARG A 613 -3.21 -24.29 3.19
CA ARG A 613 -4.45 -23.77 3.79
C ARG A 613 -4.58 -24.12 5.27
N GLU A 614 -4.39 -25.39 5.61
CA GLU A 614 -4.42 -25.90 6.98
C GLU A 614 -3.33 -25.24 7.83
N ALA A 615 -2.10 -25.15 7.30
CA ALA A 615 -0.99 -24.49 7.99
C ALA A 615 -1.26 -22.99 8.24
N ILE A 616 -1.75 -22.25 7.24
CA ILE A 616 -2.12 -20.83 7.38
C ILE A 616 -3.25 -20.66 8.40
N THR A 617 -4.26 -21.53 8.37
CA THR A 617 -5.39 -21.52 9.31
C THR A 617 -4.90 -21.78 10.74
N ALA A 618 -4.05 -22.79 10.94
CA ALA A 618 -3.48 -23.12 12.24
C ALA A 618 -2.60 -21.98 12.81
N LEU A 619 -1.78 -21.33 11.97
CA LEU A 619 -1.02 -20.14 12.37
C LEU A 619 -1.96 -18.97 12.72
N GLY A 620 -2.96 -18.70 11.88
CA GLY A 620 -3.96 -17.65 12.12
C GLY A 620 -4.67 -17.83 13.47
N LEU A 621 -5.09 -19.05 13.80
CA LEU A 621 -5.70 -19.36 15.10
C LEU A 621 -4.69 -19.26 16.25
N ARG A 622 -3.48 -19.80 16.12
CA ARG A 622 -2.48 -19.85 17.20
C ARG A 622 -1.91 -18.48 17.60
N TYR A 623 -1.80 -17.57 16.64
CA TYR A 623 -1.28 -16.22 16.87
C TYR A 623 -2.37 -15.15 16.85
N SER A 624 -3.64 -15.54 16.82
CA SER A 624 -4.79 -14.63 16.65
C SER A 624 -4.59 -13.64 15.50
N LEU A 625 -4.13 -14.13 14.34
CA LEU A 625 -3.95 -13.31 13.15
C LEU A 625 -5.13 -13.51 12.20
N LEU A 626 -5.69 -12.41 11.69
CA LEU A 626 -6.63 -12.45 10.59
C LEU A 626 -5.88 -12.87 9.31
N THR A 627 -6.43 -13.86 8.62
CA THR A 627 -5.91 -14.42 7.36
C THR A 627 -7.06 -14.60 6.38
N GLN A 628 -6.79 -15.05 5.16
CA GLN A 628 -7.85 -15.42 4.22
C GLN A 628 -8.78 -16.55 4.74
N TYR A 629 -8.34 -17.32 5.74
CA TYR A 629 -9.06 -18.46 6.35
C TYR A 629 -9.51 -18.25 7.80
N THR A 630 -9.20 -17.12 8.43
CA THR A 630 -9.59 -16.81 9.82
C THR A 630 -10.29 -15.46 9.92
N SER A 631 -11.16 -15.30 10.90
CA SER A 631 -11.90 -14.06 11.18
C SER A 631 -12.21 -13.99 12.68
N PHE A 632 -12.27 -12.77 13.23
CA PHE A 632 -12.67 -12.59 14.62
C PHE A 632 -14.20 -12.53 14.73
N ILE A 633 -14.75 -13.25 15.71
CA ILE A 633 -16.15 -13.16 16.10
C ILE A 633 -16.26 -12.75 17.56
N ALA A 634 -17.13 -11.79 17.84
CA ALA A 634 -17.45 -11.34 19.18
C ALA A 634 -18.95 -11.58 19.45
N VAL A 635 -19.29 -12.51 20.34
CA VAL A 635 -20.69 -12.83 20.68
C VAL A 635 -20.97 -12.52 22.13
N ASP A 636 -21.87 -11.57 22.37
CA ASP A 636 -22.42 -11.31 23.69
C ASP A 636 -23.37 -12.44 24.13
N ARG A 637 -23.34 -12.75 25.42
CA ARG A 637 -24.15 -13.81 26.04
C ARG A 637 -25.46 -13.29 26.62
N VAL A 638 -25.70 -11.97 26.67
CA VAL A 638 -26.87 -11.36 27.33
C VAL A 638 -27.85 -10.74 26.33
N VAL A 639 -29.09 -11.24 26.30
CA VAL A 639 -30.17 -10.64 25.49
C VAL A 639 -30.77 -9.44 26.24
N ARG A 640 -30.50 -8.19 25.78
CA ARG A 640 -31.01 -6.95 26.41
C ARG A 640 -32.29 -6.38 25.79
N ASN A 641 -32.59 -6.65 24.51
CA ASN A 641 -33.69 -6.00 23.78
C ASN A 641 -34.68 -7.03 23.18
N PRO A 642 -35.65 -7.54 23.97
CA PRO A 642 -36.67 -8.46 23.46
C PRO A 642 -37.73 -7.79 22.56
N ALA A 643 -37.70 -6.45 22.41
CA ALA A 643 -38.67 -5.70 21.62
C ALA A 643 -38.24 -5.45 20.16
N GLY A 644 -37.01 -5.80 19.79
CA GLY A 644 -36.58 -5.85 18.37
C GLY A 644 -36.54 -4.51 17.65
N GLY A 645 -35.73 -3.55 18.12
CA GLY A 645 -35.51 -2.30 17.41
C GLY A 645 -34.22 -1.60 17.83
N SER A 646 -33.29 -1.46 16.90
CA SER A 646 -32.20 -0.48 16.92
C SER A 646 -32.38 0.46 15.73
N THR A 647 -32.12 1.75 15.91
CA THR A 647 -31.98 2.71 14.81
C THR A 647 -30.55 3.25 14.81
N PRO A 648 -29.92 3.39 13.64
CA PRO A 648 -28.59 3.97 13.57
C PRO A 648 -28.66 5.50 13.65
N VAL A 649 -27.50 6.12 13.93
CA VAL A 649 -27.31 7.43 14.60
C VAL A 649 -26.09 8.16 13.99
N ASP A 650 -25.66 9.36 14.38
CA ASP A 650 -24.52 10.06 13.72
C ASP A 650 -23.35 10.35 14.67
N GLN A 651 -22.14 10.57 14.13
CA GLN A 651 -21.01 11.08 14.93
C GLN A 651 -20.02 11.97 14.15
N PRO A 652 -19.80 13.24 14.56
CA PRO A 652 -18.77 14.09 14.01
C PRO A 652 -17.33 13.74 14.44
N SER A 653 -16.37 14.01 13.53
CA SER A 653 -14.92 14.06 13.79
C SER A 653 -14.39 15.50 13.70
N PRO A 654 -13.36 15.91 14.46
CA PRO A 654 -12.78 17.25 14.29
C PRO A 654 -12.18 17.44 12.89
N LEU A 655 -12.16 18.67 12.37
CA LEU A 655 -11.40 18.96 11.14
C LEU A 655 -9.90 18.84 11.38
N PRO A 656 -9.12 18.25 10.45
CA PRO A 656 -7.67 18.21 10.56
C PRO A 656 -7.08 19.63 10.58
N GLN A 657 -5.99 19.82 11.34
CA GLN A 657 -5.38 21.14 11.49
C GLN A 657 -5.00 21.76 10.13
N GLY A 658 -5.39 23.02 9.91
CA GLY A 658 -5.10 23.75 8.66
C GLY A 658 -6.09 23.46 7.52
N VAL A 659 -7.00 22.51 7.67
CA VAL A 659 -8.09 22.28 6.71
C VAL A 659 -9.18 23.32 6.94
N SER A 660 -9.46 24.13 5.92
CA SER A 660 -10.57 25.10 5.97
C SER A 660 -11.92 24.45 5.68
N ASN A 661 -13.01 25.06 6.15
CA ASN A 661 -14.38 24.63 5.84
C ASN A 661 -14.69 24.59 4.32
N LEU A 662 -13.88 25.24 3.47
CA LEU A 662 -14.02 25.21 2.00
C LEU A 662 -13.63 23.85 1.40
N ALA A 663 -12.78 23.06 2.07
CA ALA A 663 -12.37 21.72 1.61
C ALA A 663 -13.52 20.70 1.56
N ILE A 664 -14.67 21.07 2.11
CA ILE A 664 -15.81 20.19 2.37
C ILE A 664 -16.86 20.29 1.26
N GLY A 665 -16.71 21.27 0.37
CA GLY A 665 -17.69 21.61 -0.66
C GLY A 665 -18.89 22.31 -0.06
N ALA A 666 -18.88 23.65 -0.07
CA ALA A 666 -20.13 24.39 0.06
C ALA A 666 -21.05 24.00 -1.12
N GLU A 667 -22.36 23.91 -0.88
CA GLU A 667 -23.32 24.02 -1.98
C GLU A 667 -23.20 25.43 -2.56
N VAL A 668 -22.33 25.60 -3.56
CA VAL A 668 -22.35 26.77 -4.41
C VAL A 668 -23.69 26.72 -5.15
N PRO A 669 -24.64 27.64 -4.91
CA PRO A 669 -25.90 27.66 -5.63
C PRO A 669 -25.56 27.74 -7.11
N SER A 670 -26.09 26.79 -7.89
CA SER A 670 -25.59 26.36 -9.19
C SER A 670 -25.35 27.53 -10.15
N THR A 671 -24.15 28.10 -10.06
CA THR A 671 -23.65 29.13 -10.97
C THR A 671 -23.16 28.33 -12.17
N PRO A 672 -23.85 28.38 -13.32
CA PRO A 672 -23.55 27.43 -14.40
C PRO A 672 -22.11 27.61 -14.81
N GLU A 673 -21.35 26.51 -14.89
CA GLU A 673 -19.94 26.58 -15.22
C GLU A 673 -19.72 27.35 -16.54
N PRO A 674 -18.57 28.01 -16.75
CA PRO A 674 -18.29 28.73 -18.00
C PRO A 674 -18.50 27.86 -19.24
N SER A 675 -18.23 26.56 -19.14
CA SER A 675 -18.52 25.52 -20.13
C SER A 675 -19.99 25.43 -20.53
N ALA A 676 -20.93 25.52 -19.57
CA ALA A 676 -22.37 25.46 -19.81
C ALA A 676 -22.89 26.72 -20.55
N TRP A 677 -22.38 27.91 -20.18
CA TRP A 677 -22.69 29.16 -20.90
C TRP A 677 -22.14 29.16 -22.34
N ILE A 678 -20.92 28.63 -22.54
CA ILE A 678 -20.33 28.47 -23.87
C ILE A 678 -21.15 27.47 -24.70
N ALA A 679 -21.55 26.33 -24.14
CA ALA A 679 -22.39 25.34 -24.81
C ALA A 679 -23.76 25.91 -25.22
N LEU A 680 -24.42 26.65 -24.31
CA LEU A 680 -25.68 27.34 -24.61
C LEU A 680 -25.51 28.39 -25.73
N GLY A 681 -24.40 29.14 -25.71
CA GLY A 681 -24.04 30.09 -26.76
C GLY A 681 -23.86 29.42 -28.13
N VAL A 682 -23.17 28.27 -28.18
CA VAL A 682 -23.00 27.49 -29.43
C VAL A 682 -24.35 26.97 -29.94
N VAL A 683 -25.22 26.46 -29.07
CA VAL A 683 -26.57 26.00 -29.46
C VAL A 683 -27.42 27.15 -29.99
N LEU A 684 -27.38 28.33 -29.37
CA LEU A 684 -28.11 29.51 -29.85
C LEU A 684 -27.59 29.99 -31.22
N VAL A 685 -26.28 29.96 -31.47
CA VAL A 685 -25.70 30.29 -32.78
C VAL A 685 -26.12 29.28 -33.85
N LEU A 686 -26.13 27.98 -33.54
CA LEU A 686 -26.60 26.93 -34.45
C LEU A 686 -28.09 27.06 -34.78
N LEU A 687 -28.93 27.35 -33.78
CA LEU A 687 -30.37 27.60 -33.97
C LEU A 687 -30.62 28.88 -34.81
N GLY A 688 -29.86 29.96 -34.56
CA GLY A 688 -29.91 31.18 -35.37
C GLY A 688 -29.53 30.94 -36.83
N ALA A 689 -28.47 30.15 -37.08
CA ALA A 689 -28.06 29.77 -38.42
C ALA A 689 -29.12 28.89 -39.13
N ALA A 690 -29.75 27.95 -38.42
CA ALA A 690 -30.82 27.11 -38.95
C ALA A 690 -32.10 27.92 -39.26
N ALA A 691 -32.45 28.89 -38.42
CA ALA A 691 -33.58 29.80 -38.63
C ALA A 691 -33.34 30.70 -39.85
N TRP A 692 -32.14 31.28 -39.99
CA TRP A 692 -31.74 32.05 -41.17
C TRP A 692 -31.86 31.22 -42.46
N HIS A 693 -31.41 29.97 -42.42
CA HIS A 693 -31.47 29.08 -43.59
C HIS A 693 -32.90 28.67 -43.98
N ARG A 694 -33.86 28.66 -43.04
CA ARG A 694 -35.29 28.42 -43.31
C ARG A 694 -36.05 29.68 -43.74
N GLY A 695 -35.65 30.87 -43.26
CA GLY A 695 -36.28 32.14 -43.64
C GLY A 695 -36.09 32.52 -45.12
N GLY A 696 -35.01 32.05 -45.76
CA GLY A 696 -34.68 32.40 -47.14
C GLY A 696 -35.56 31.77 -48.24
N SER A 697 -36.44 30.82 -47.93
CA SER A 697 -37.09 29.95 -48.93
C SER A 697 -38.63 29.94 -48.96
N SER A 698 -39.32 30.82 -48.22
CA SER A 698 -40.80 30.80 -48.16
C SER A 698 -41.50 32.13 -48.49
N ALA A 699 -40.78 33.18 -48.90
CA ALA A 699 -41.36 34.45 -49.31
C ALA A 699 -41.79 34.47 -50.80
N LYS A 700 -42.66 33.54 -51.26
CA LYS A 700 -43.32 33.59 -52.58
C LYS A 700 -44.46 32.57 -52.77
N ARG A 701 -45.64 32.85 -52.20
CA ARG A 701 -47.01 32.50 -52.68
C ARG A 701 -48.00 32.60 -51.53
N LEU A 702 -48.97 33.53 -51.64
CA LEU A 702 -50.40 33.39 -51.25
C LEU A 702 -51.07 34.77 -51.17
N TRP A 703 -51.42 35.31 -52.33
CA TRP A 703 -52.43 36.38 -52.46
C TRP A 703 -53.51 35.90 -53.41
N ARG A 704 -54.53 35.24 -52.87
CA ARG A 704 -55.89 35.25 -53.44
C ARG A 704 -56.91 34.91 -52.35
N LYS A 705 -57.96 35.74 -52.30
CA LYS A 705 -59.00 35.82 -51.27
C LYS A 705 -60.36 35.45 -51.92
N PRO A 706 -61.52 35.46 -51.22
CA PRO A 706 -62.14 34.30 -50.58
C PRO A 706 -63.55 33.99 -51.16
N ARG A 707 -64.43 33.33 -50.37
CA ARG A 707 -65.89 33.04 -50.49
C ARG A 707 -66.17 31.52 -50.49
N ARG A 708 -67.27 30.97 -49.93
CA ARG A 708 -68.40 31.41 -49.07
C ARG A 708 -68.97 30.09 -48.43
N LEU A 709 -69.24 29.99 -47.12
CA LEU A 709 -70.45 30.40 -46.35
C LEU A 709 -71.48 29.25 -46.21
N VAL A 710 -72.07 29.13 -45.00
CA VAL A 710 -73.28 28.39 -44.56
C VAL A 710 -73.04 27.07 -43.80
N ARG A 711 -73.45 27.13 -42.51
CA ARG A 711 -73.73 26.08 -41.51
C ARG A 711 -72.57 25.20 -41.05
#